data_AF-A0A2N1JFM5-F1
#
_entry.id   AF-A0A2N1JFM5-F1
#
_cell.length_a   1.000
_cell.length_b   1.000
_cell.length_c   1.000
_cell.angle_alpha   90.00
_cell.angle_beta   90.00
_cell.angle_gamma   90.00
#
_symmetry.space_group_name_H-M   'P 1'
#
loop_
_entity.id
_entity.type
_entity.pdbx_description
1 polymer ?
#
loop_
_entity_poly.entity_id
_entity_poly.type
_entity_poly.pdbx_seq_one_letter_code
_entity_poly.pdbx_strand_id
1 'polypeptide(L)'
;MPPCDWCWPARSTLLPAILVDAGDAREDYTPFLEAVLRGTLHIGDAKPEQPVCIAITDIIATHWHHDHVGGIPFVLRMLETLRKVAPDTVPVPRVHKYPEPVTDSSFFERMSNVNPAAYAHSPGKQGLEAVLWPLRDNQTLRVADPDDASRTSSLRVLYTPGHAMDHVCLLLEEDNVLLTGDNVLGSGSTVFEDLNLYLRSLQRAQALLSARPASPLGIYATPALGSGVENVLYPGHGPVIPRGRDTLRRYLSHRVEREAQLLALLLGQPGDKRASCQAVAFAEKVIAEQQHLKRPRATWTLSQFVEVLYENYAMDMYPAVARGLHQHLKKLCTDPDALPKPPFLMHKPIPATPWAAKTARYSDSAIPDAPRTDADWWELLEIPWMMSAKNVQARMIIDSRGNPTLEVDVITAKGTFRAGVPSGASTGVHEACELRDGDKSKWMGKGVSKAIENVNKVLGPELVRSGISVAKQSDVDSLLKKLDGTPNKSKLGANAILGVSIAAAKAGAAELGVPLYAHLASLSGAKKPYVLPAPAMNVINGGSHAGNALAFQEFMIVPTGAKSFTEAMQMGTEVYHNLKTVIKAKYGIDATNVGDEGGFAPNVHSADEALDVLMEAIKKAGYEGKVNISLDVASSEFYKDGKYDLDFKNPNSDSSKWITGKQLAEIYMGYIKKYPIISIEDPFDQDDWEAWAHLRASAPVTIIGDDLTVTNPERIKTAVQKKACNGLLLKINQIGTISESIEACQLAQSDNWAVMVSHRSGETEDTTIADVAVGINAGIIKSGAPARSERVSKYNALLRIESQEPDAVYAGIDGFTHGSEAPKVIRK
;
A
#
# COMPACT_ATOMS: atom_id res chain seq x y z
N MET A 1 27.71 19.35 -37.51
CA MET A 1 28.63 20.04 -38.44
C MET A 1 30.04 19.93 -37.90
N PRO A 2 31.05 19.58 -38.71
CA PRO A 2 32.42 19.90 -38.32
C PRO A 2 32.54 21.44 -38.31
N PRO A 3 33.23 22.04 -37.32
CA PRO A 3 33.57 23.44 -37.35
C PRO A 3 34.16 23.85 -38.72
N CYS A 4 33.81 25.05 -39.19
CA CYS A 4 34.29 25.65 -40.43
C CYS A 4 35.83 25.74 -40.56
N ASP A 5 36.57 25.52 -39.48
CA ASP A 5 38.02 25.77 -39.39
C ASP A 5 38.88 24.49 -39.37
N TRP A 6 38.35 23.34 -39.82
CA TRP A 6 39.13 22.10 -39.90
C TRP A 6 40.26 22.21 -40.96
N CYS A 7 41.52 22.24 -40.52
CA CYS A 7 42.69 22.23 -41.40
C CYS A 7 42.79 20.92 -42.20
N TRP A 8 42.37 20.96 -43.47
CA TRP A 8 42.26 19.81 -44.38
C TRP A 8 43.59 19.23 -44.92
N PRO A 9 44.65 20.02 -45.21
CA PRO A 9 45.87 19.50 -45.85
C PRO A 9 46.78 18.64 -44.95
N ALA A 10 46.57 18.64 -43.62
CA ALA A 10 47.44 17.98 -42.65
C ALA A 10 46.91 16.61 -42.16
N ARG A 11 45.88 16.05 -42.80
CA ARG A 11 45.17 14.87 -42.29
C ARG A 11 45.95 13.57 -42.54
N SER A 12 46.26 12.88 -41.45
CA SER A 12 46.71 11.48 -41.45
C SER A 12 45.58 10.49 -41.17
N THR A 13 44.37 10.96 -40.82
CA THR A 13 43.21 10.13 -40.47
C THR A 13 41.95 10.55 -41.25
N LEU A 14 41.08 9.56 -41.49
CA LEU A 14 39.91 9.65 -42.37
C LEU A 14 38.71 10.26 -41.64
N LEU A 15 37.87 10.99 -42.38
CA LEU A 15 36.48 11.17 -41.96
C LEU A 15 35.72 9.89 -42.32
N PRO A 16 35.11 9.18 -41.35
CA PRO A 16 34.32 8.01 -41.67
C PRO A 16 33.14 8.42 -42.56
N ALA A 17 32.94 7.69 -43.66
CA ALA A 17 31.79 7.73 -44.55
C ALA A 17 30.52 7.18 -43.86
N ILE A 18 30.26 7.62 -42.63
CA ILE A 18 29.28 7.02 -41.73
C ILE A 18 28.32 8.07 -41.22
N LEU A 19 27.04 7.72 -41.30
CA LEU A 19 26.00 8.40 -40.57
C LEU A 19 25.79 7.68 -39.23
N VAL A 20 26.05 8.39 -38.13
CA VAL A 20 25.79 7.90 -36.77
C VAL A 20 24.51 8.57 -36.28
N ASP A 21 23.46 7.76 -36.17
CA ASP A 21 22.08 8.19 -35.90
C ASP A 21 21.45 9.13 -36.94
N ALA A 22 20.12 9.07 -37.06
CA ALA A 22 19.32 9.93 -37.93
C ALA A 22 18.11 10.55 -37.22
N GLY A 23 17.93 10.28 -35.91
CA GLY A 23 16.84 10.82 -35.10
C GLY A 23 15.45 10.47 -35.64
N ASP A 24 14.49 11.39 -35.53
CA ASP A 24 13.11 11.22 -36.01
C ASP A 24 12.86 11.83 -37.41
N ALA A 25 13.91 11.97 -38.22
CA ALA A 25 13.79 12.42 -39.62
C ALA A 25 13.14 13.81 -39.82
N ARG A 26 13.71 14.85 -39.21
CA ARG A 26 13.20 16.21 -39.41
C ARG A 26 13.46 16.71 -40.84
N GLU A 27 12.44 17.32 -41.45
CA GLU A 27 12.48 17.82 -42.83
C GLU A 27 13.55 18.90 -43.07
N ASP A 28 13.94 19.64 -42.03
CA ASP A 28 14.96 20.68 -42.08
C ASP A 28 16.38 20.14 -42.38
N TYR A 29 16.63 18.85 -42.12
CA TYR A 29 17.90 18.20 -42.47
C TYR A 29 17.94 17.62 -43.90
N THR A 30 16.80 17.59 -44.60
CA THR A 30 16.67 16.93 -45.91
C THR A 30 17.71 17.41 -46.93
N PRO A 31 17.93 18.73 -47.15
CA PRO A 31 18.88 19.20 -48.16
C PRO A 31 20.31 18.76 -47.85
N PHE A 32 20.67 18.72 -46.57
CA PHE A 32 22.00 18.32 -46.13
C PHE A 32 22.21 16.82 -46.29
N LEU A 33 21.25 16.01 -45.82
CA LEU A 33 21.32 14.56 -45.96
C LEU A 33 21.32 14.16 -47.45
N GLU A 34 20.54 14.82 -48.29
CA GLU A 34 20.56 14.57 -49.75
C GLU A 34 21.96 14.84 -50.34
N ALA A 35 22.58 15.98 -50.01
CA ALA A 35 23.91 16.31 -50.48
C ALA A 35 24.97 15.28 -50.04
N VAL A 36 24.90 14.78 -48.81
CA VAL A 36 25.79 13.72 -48.33
C VAL A 36 25.52 12.39 -49.03
N LEU A 37 24.27 11.99 -49.21
CA LEU A 37 23.95 10.71 -49.88
C LEU A 37 24.34 10.72 -51.36
N ARG A 38 24.30 11.88 -52.03
CA ARG A 38 24.78 12.05 -53.41
C ARG A 38 26.30 12.14 -53.51
N GLY A 39 27.02 12.25 -52.39
CA GLY A 39 28.45 12.55 -52.40
C GLY A 39 28.80 13.98 -52.79
N THR A 40 27.81 14.89 -52.83
CA THR A 40 28.00 16.28 -53.29
C THR A 40 28.13 17.28 -52.14
N LEU A 41 28.21 16.82 -50.90
CA LEU A 41 28.49 17.71 -49.78
C LEU A 41 29.94 18.18 -49.84
N HIS A 42 30.12 19.49 -50.02
CA HIS A 42 31.42 20.14 -49.96
C HIS A 42 31.65 20.75 -48.57
N ILE A 43 32.75 20.38 -47.90
CA ILE A 43 33.09 20.86 -46.55
C ILE A 43 34.29 21.83 -46.61
N GLY A 44 34.02 23.13 -46.43
CA GLY A 44 35.02 24.20 -46.23
C GLY A 44 35.25 25.13 -47.43
N ASP A 45 36.01 26.21 -47.22
CA ASP A 45 36.45 27.19 -48.24
C ASP A 45 37.64 26.69 -49.08
N ALA A 46 37.77 25.36 -49.27
CA ALA A 46 38.88 24.80 -50.03
C ALA A 46 38.80 25.21 -51.50
N LYS A 47 39.97 25.46 -52.12
CA LYS A 47 40.09 25.89 -53.52
C LYS A 47 39.21 25.01 -54.45
N PRO A 48 38.59 25.59 -55.50
CA PRO A 48 37.60 24.92 -56.36
C PRO A 48 38.00 23.60 -57.03
N GLU A 49 39.27 23.20 -56.95
CA GLU A 49 39.85 22.15 -57.79
C GLU A 49 39.89 20.76 -57.14
N GLN A 50 39.64 20.61 -55.84
CA GLN A 50 39.56 19.29 -55.18
C GLN A 50 38.55 19.27 -54.02
N PRO A 51 37.24 19.33 -54.30
CA PRO A 51 36.22 19.07 -53.28
C PRO A 51 36.29 17.61 -52.82
N VAL A 52 36.37 17.39 -51.49
CA VAL A 52 36.19 16.04 -50.94
C VAL A 52 34.70 15.70 -51.01
N CYS A 53 34.40 14.64 -51.73
CA CYS A 53 33.05 14.09 -51.85
C CYS A 53 32.84 13.05 -50.74
N ILE A 54 31.85 13.27 -49.87
CA ILE A 54 31.55 12.33 -48.79
C ILE A 54 30.27 11.59 -49.15
N ALA A 55 30.37 10.31 -49.50
CA ALA A 55 29.24 9.42 -49.67
C ALA A 55 29.11 8.50 -48.44
N ILE A 56 27.91 8.33 -47.88
CA ILE A 56 27.69 7.42 -46.74
C ILE A 56 27.70 5.97 -47.24
N THR A 57 28.61 5.15 -46.72
CA THR A 57 28.69 3.71 -47.02
C THR A 57 28.07 2.84 -45.92
N ASP A 58 27.97 3.38 -44.70
CA ASP A 58 27.44 2.68 -43.54
C ASP A 58 26.62 3.63 -42.65
N ILE A 59 25.48 3.17 -42.16
CA ILE A 59 24.66 3.87 -41.17
C ILE A 59 24.75 3.08 -39.88
N ILE A 60 25.12 3.71 -38.77
CA ILE A 60 25.14 3.07 -37.46
C ILE A 60 24.07 3.71 -36.59
N ALA A 61 23.06 2.94 -36.21
CA ALA A 61 22.12 3.37 -35.18
C ALA A 61 22.67 3.06 -33.81
N THR A 62 22.77 4.10 -32.96
CA THR A 62 23.34 3.95 -31.63
C THR A 62 22.37 3.22 -30.69
N HIS A 63 21.06 3.40 -30.87
CA HIS A 63 20.00 2.79 -30.06
C HIS A 63 18.63 2.90 -30.75
N TRP A 64 17.59 2.26 -30.21
CA TRP A 64 16.19 2.42 -30.65
C TRP A 64 15.21 2.56 -29.48
N HIS A 65 14.29 3.53 -29.60
CA HIS A 65 13.09 3.66 -28.76
C HIS A 65 12.07 4.60 -29.44
N HIS A 66 10.94 4.83 -28.80
CA HIS A 66 9.72 5.45 -29.36
C HIS A 66 9.90 6.78 -30.13
N ASP A 67 10.93 7.58 -29.89
CA ASP A 67 11.23 8.86 -30.57
C ASP A 67 12.43 8.79 -31.55
N HIS A 68 13.03 7.60 -31.74
CA HIS A 68 14.20 7.36 -32.62
C HIS A 68 13.94 6.31 -33.72
N VAL A 69 12.67 6.09 -34.07
CA VAL A 69 12.27 5.10 -35.09
C VAL A 69 12.07 5.68 -36.50
N GLY A 70 12.03 7.00 -36.67
CA GLY A 70 11.71 7.67 -37.95
C GLY A 70 12.89 7.88 -38.91
N GLY A 71 14.10 8.07 -38.38
CA GLY A 71 15.31 8.46 -39.12
C GLY A 71 15.74 7.49 -40.21
N ILE A 72 15.92 6.21 -39.86
CA ILE A 72 16.36 5.19 -40.83
C ILE A 72 15.36 5.02 -41.97
N PRO A 73 14.04 4.78 -41.74
CA PRO A 73 13.07 4.69 -42.82
C PRO A 73 13.07 5.91 -43.75
N PHE A 74 13.28 7.11 -43.20
CA PHE A 74 13.37 8.34 -43.98
C PHE A 74 14.59 8.36 -44.90
N VAL A 75 15.78 8.07 -44.36
CA VAL A 75 17.03 8.02 -45.16
C VAL A 75 16.91 6.98 -46.28
N LEU A 76 16.32 5.81 -46.01
CA LEU A 76 16.13 4.76 -47.01
C LEU A 76 15.13 5.14 -48.12
N ARG A 77 14.02 5.82 -47.78
CA ARG A 77 13.08 6.36 -48.79
C ARG A 77 13.72 7.47 -49.65
N MET A 78 14.56 8.29 -49.04
CA MET A 78 15.31 9.30 -49.77
C MET A 78 16.27 8.62 -50.76
N LEU A 79 17.04 7.61 -50.32
CA LEU A 79 17.89 6.80 -51.21
C LEU A 79 17.12 6.16 -52.37
N GLU A 80 15.92 5.62 -52.13
CA GLU A 80 15.05 5.09 -53.19
C GLU A 80 14.74 6.17 -54.24
N THR A 81 14.43 7.39 -53.80
CA THR A 81 14.14 8.52 -54.68
C THR A 81 15.37 8.94 -55.48
N LEU A 82 16.54 9.02 -54.83
CA LEU A 82 17.79 9.40 -55.47
C LEU A 82 18.25 8.38 -56.51
N ARG A 83 18.11 7.08 -56.22
CA ARG A 83 18.51 5.99 -57.12
C ARG A 83 17.62 5.85 -58.35
N LYS A 84 16.36 6.33 -58.31
CA LYS A 84 15.53 6.45 -59.52
C LYS A 84 16.14 7.41 -60.55
N VAL A 85 16.91 8.39 -60.09
CA VAL A 85 17.54 9.42 -60.93
C VAL A 85 18.97 9.05 -61.32
N ALA A 86 19.73 8.43 -60.41
CA ALA A 86 21.13 8.07 -60.63
C ALA A 86 21.49 6.71 -59.96
N PRO A 87 21.11 5.58 -60.57
CA PRO A 87 21.19 4.25 -59.95
C PRO A 87 22.63 3.76 -59.72
N ASP A 88 23.59 4.19 -60.53
CA ASP A 88 24.98 3.70 -60.52
C ASP A 88 25.93 4.55 -59.65
N THR A 89 25.50 5.72 -59.16
CA THR A 89 26.37 6.67 -58.44
C THR A 89 26.01 6.83 -56.95
N VAL A 90 24.83 6.37 -56.53
CA VAL A 90 24.38 6.47 -55.14
C VAL A 90 24.53 5.11 -54.46
N PRO A 91 25.54 4.91 -53.59
CA PRO A 91 25.73 3.66 -52.89
C PRO A 91 24.56 3.40 -51.94
N VAL A 92 24.23 2.12 -51.75
CA VAL A 92 23.27 1.70 -50.71
C VAL A 92 24.09 1.41 -49.45
N PRO A 93 23.89 2.17 -48.36
CA PRO A 93 24.68 1.99 -47.16
C PRO A 93 24.21 0.78 -46.36
N ARG A 94 25.17 0.07 -45.76
CA ARG A 94 24.85 -1.00 -44.80
C ARG A 94 24.31 -0.38 -43.51
N VAL A 95 23.17 -0.83 -43.03
CA VAL A 95 22.59 -0.35 -41.78
C VAL A 95 23.03 -1.27 -40.65
N HIS A 96 23.84 -0.77 -39.73
CA HIS A 96 24.36 -1.49 -38.58
C HIS A 96 23.56 -1.19 -37.33
N LYS A 97 23.27 -2.23 -36.55
CA LYS A 97 22.60 -2.11 -35.25
C LYS A 97 23.01 -3.20 -34.29
N TYR A 98 23.17 -2.84 -33.02
CA TYR A 98 23.28 -3.84 -31.94
C TYR A 98 21.93 -4.55 -31.73
N PRO A 99 21.89 -5.89 -31.70
CA PRO A 99 20.63 -6.62 -31.63
C PRO A 99 19.90 -6.41 -30.29
N GLU A 100 18.58 -6.17 -30.36
CA GLU A 100 17.69 -6.07 -29.20
C GLU A 100 16.77 -7.30 -29.09
N PRO A 101 16.41 -7.78 -27.88
CA PRO A 101 15.44 -8.86 -27.71
C PRO A 101 13.97 -8.46 -27.98
N VAL A 102 13.57 -7.19 -27.88
CA VAL A 102 12.19 -6.71 -28.12
C VAL A 102 12.24 -5.31 -28.76
N THR A 103 12.06 -5.23 -30.07
CA THR A 103 12.09 -3.94 -30.79
C THR A 103 10.71 -3.27 -30.79
N ASP A 104 10.66 -1.93 -30.72
CA ASP A 104 9.42 -1.15 -30.82
C ASP A 104 8.67 -1.48 -32.13
N SER A 105 7.41 -1.90 -32.01
CA SER A 105 6.54 -2.28 -33.15
C SER A 105 6.38 -1.16 -34.20
N SER A 106 6.46 0.11 -33.80
CA SER A 106 6.32 1.26 -34.70
C SER A 106 7.46 1.36 -35.71
N PHE A 107 8.66 0.89 -35.37
CA PHE A 107 9.77 0.80 -36.31
C PHE A 107 9.44 -0.17 -37.44
N PHE A 108 8.89 -1.35 -37.11
CA PHE A 108 8.48 -2.35 -38.10
C PHE A 108 7.42 -1.81 -39.04
N GLU A 109 6.41 -1.12 -38.49
CA GLU A 109 5.35 -0.50 -39.27
C GLU A 109 5.93 0.55 -40.24
N ARG A 110 6.81 1.43 -39.76
CA ARG A 110 7.46 2.45 -40.61
C ARG A 110 8.40 1.85 -41.67
N MET A 111 9.11 0.78 -41.34
CA MET A 111 9.99 0.06 -42.26
C MET A 111 9.23 -0.74 -43.33
N SER A 112 8.03 -1.27 -43.01
CA SER A 112 7.19 -2.01 -43.96
C SER A 112 6.77 -1.17 -45.18
N ASN A 113 6.75 0.15 -45.02
CA ASN A 113 6.45 1.11 -46.08
C ASN A 113 7.68 1.49 -46.93
N VAL A 114 8.86 0.92 -46.68
CA VAL A 114 10.08 1.14 -47.46
C VAL A 114 10.31 -0.04 -48.41
N ASN A 115 10.47 0.25 -49.70
CA ASN A 115 10.71 -0.76 -50.73
C ASN A 115 11.97 -1.61 -50.41
N PRO A 116 11.89 -2.96 -50.38
CA PRO A 116 13.04 -3.82 -50.12
C PRO A 116 14.26 -3.59 -51.03
N ALA A 117 14.05 -3.11 -52.26
CA ALA A 117 15.15 -2.78 -53.18
C ALA A 117 16.01 -1.59 -52.71
N ALA A 118 15.51 -0.78 -51.78
CA ALA A 118 16.22 0.36 -51.22
C ALA A 118 17.36 -0.04 -50.24
N TYR A 119 17.40 -1.29 -49.77
CA TYR A 119 18.30 -1.72 -48.70
C TYR A 119 18.76 -3.20 -48.78
N ALA A 120 18.61 -3.85 -49.92
CA ALA A 120 18.94 -5.28 -50.06
C ALA A 120 20.45 -5.53 -50.09
N HIS A 121 20.99 -6.18 -49.05
CA HIS A 121 22.43 -6.49 -48.94
C HIS A 121 22.78 -7.96 -48.75
N SER A 122 21.80 -8.87 -48.67
CA SER A 122 22.04 -10.30 -48.43
C SER A 122 21.04 -11.19 -49.17
N PRO A 123 21.51 -12.03 -50.12
CA PRO A 123 20.66 -13.00 -50.79
C PRO A 123 20.09 -14.04 -49.82
N GLY A 124 18.77 -14.25 -49.83
CA GLY A 124 18.10 -15.34 -49.08
C GLY A 124 17.46 -14.96 -47.74
N LYS A 125 17.61 -13.72 -47.25
CA LYS A 125 16.94 -13.22 -46.05
C LYS A 125 15.70 -12.39 -46.40
N GLN A 126 14.66 -12.46 -45.56
CA GLN A 126 13.40 -11.69 -45.72
C GLN A 126 13.15 -10.83 -44.47
N GLY A 127 12.44 -9.71 -44.63
CA GLY A 127 12.13 -8.78 -43.52
C GLY A 127 13.36 -8.00 -43.01
N LEU A 128 13.38 -7.65 -41.73
CA LEU A 128 14.43 -6.83 -41.10
C LEU A 128 15.83 -7.44 -41.12
N GLU A 129 15.92 -8.76 -41.15
CA GLU A 129 17.20 -9.46 -41.28
C GLU A 129 17.90 -9.21 -42.62
N ALA A 130 17.17 -8.72 -43.63
CA ALA A 130 17.73 -8.33 -44.93
C ALA A 130 18.38 -6.94 -44.92
N VAL A 131 18.06 -6.11 -43.93
CA VAL A 131 18.48 -4.70 -43.79
C VAL A 131 19.62 -4.56 -42.79
N LEU A 132 19.51 -5.27 -41.67
CA LEU A 132 20.31 -5.02 -40.48
C LEU A 132 21.57 -5.89 -40.44
N TRP A 133 22.71 -5.21 -40.36
CA TRP A 133 24.01 -5.80 -40.05
C TRP A 133 24.19 -5.79 -38.53
N PRO A 134 24.16 -6.96 -37.86
CA PRO A 134 24.20 -7.01 -36.41
C PRO A 134 25.58 -6.62 -35.90
N LEU A 135 25.62 -5.62 -35.00
CA LEU A 135 26.82 -5.26 -34.27
C LEU A 135 27.06 -6.24 -33.12
N ARG A 136 28.33 -6.38 -32.75
CA ARG A 136 28.77 -7.10 -31.55
C ARG A 136 29.61 -6.20 -30.67
N ASP A 137 29.59 -6.52 -29.38
CA ASP A 137 30.39 -5.78 -28.42
C ASP A 137 31.89 -5.97 -28.72
N ASN A 138 32.67 -4.90 -28.64
CA ASN A 138 34.07 -4.81 -29.06
C ASN A 138 34.34 -5.13 -30.55
N GLN A 139 33.31 -5.20 -31.41
CA GLN A 139 33.53 -5.32 -32.84
C GLN A 139 34.18 -4.04 -33.37
N THR A 140 35.27 -4.20 -34.12
CA THR A 140 35.86 -3.09 -34.88
C THR A 140 35.35 -3.12 -36.31
N LEU A 141 34.64 -2.08 -36.71
CA LEU A 141 34.26 -1.83 -38.10
C LEU A 141 35.40 -1.08 -38.78
N ARG A 142 35.82 -1.58 -39.95
CA ARG A 142 36.79 -0.88 -40.81
C ARG A 142 36.05 -0.17 -41.92
N VAL A 143 36.36 1.11 -42.09
CA VAL A 143 35.67 2.00 -43.01
C VAL A 143 36.73 2.57 -43.93
N ALA A 144 36.61 2.26 -45.22
CA ALA A 144 37.55 2.71 -46.23
C ALA A 144 37.21 4.14 -46.69
N ASP A 145 38.23 4.87 -47.14
CA ASP A 145 38.02 6.14 -47.83
C ASP A 145 37.22 5.92 -49.13
N PRO A 146 36.27 6.80 -49.47
CA PRO A 146 35.56 6.74 -50.74
C PRO A 146 36.47 6.89 -51.97
N ASP A 147 37.56 7.65 -51.86
CA ASP A 147 38.49 8.00 -52.95
C ASP A 147 39.80 7.18 -52.90
N ASP A 148 40.19 6.64 -51.75
CA ASP A 148 41.40 5.81 -51.56
C ASP A 148 41.17 4.60 -50.61
N ALA A 149 40.75 3.48 -51.20
CA ALA A 149 40.45 2.24 -50.46
C ALA A 149 41.61 1.68 -49.61
N SER A 150 42.85 2.17 -49.78
CA SER A 150 44.00 1.77 -48.95
C SER A 150 44.01 2.43 -47.56
N ARG A 151 43.25 3.51 -47.37
CA ARG A 151 43.10 4.22 -46.10
C ARG A 151 41.83 3.72 -45.39
N THR A 152 41.97 3.24 -44.15
CA THR A 152 40.82 2.78 -43.34
C THR A 152 40.81 3.35 -41.93
N SER A 153 39.64 3.73 -41.42
CA SER A 153 39.40 4.08 -40.01
C SER A 153 38.74 2.93 -39.27
N SER A 154 39.00 2.85 -37.97
CA SER A 154 38.57 1.78 -37.08
C SER A 154 37.57 2.31 -36.05
N LEU A 155 36.30 1.95 -36.23
CA LEU A 155 35.26 2.23 -35.25
C LEU A 155 35.02 1.00 -34.38
N ARG A 156 35.42 1.08 -33.12
CA ARG A 156 35.14 0.04 -32.14
C ARG A 156 33.78 0.29 -31.50
N VAL A 157 32.91 -0.69 -31.61
CA VAL A 157 31.61 -0.71 -30.95
C VAL A 157 31.81 -1.07 -29.49
N LEU A 158 31.26 -0.23 -28.60
CA LEU A 158 31.20 -0.49 -27.17
C LEU A 158 29.73 -0.62 -26.78
N TYR A 159 29.31 -1.81 -26.37
CA TYR A 159 27.96 -2.02 -25.88
C TYR A 159 27.78 -1.35 -24.51
N THR A 160 26.88 -0.37 -24.47
CA THR A 160 26.63 0.53 -23.33
C THR A 160 25.15 0.59 -23.02
N PRO A 161 24.54 -0.52 -22.56
CA PRO A 161 23.13 -0.54 -22.21
C PRO A 161 22.82 0.44 -21.07
N GLY A 162 21.61 1.00 -21.09
CA GLY A 162 21.12 1.86 -20.02
C GLY A 162 19.96 2.75 -20.47
N HIS A 163 20.21 3.62 -21.46
CA HIS A 163 19.18 4.47 -22.06
C HIS A 163 18.21 3.63 -22.89
N ALA A 164 18.76 2.72 -23.70
CA ALA A 164 18.06 1.62 -24.33
C ALA A 164 18.85 0.32 -24.13
N MET A 165 18.18 -0.82 -24.27
CA MET A 165 18.80 -2.15 -24.10
C MET A 165 19.80 -2.46 -25.21
N ASP A 166 19.72 -1.78 -26.34
CA ASP A 166 20.55 -2.00 -27.51
C ASP A 166 21.53 -0.84 -27.76
N HIS A 167 21.72 0.01 -26.76
CA HIS A 167 22.53 1.22 -26.87
C HIS A 167 24.03 0.89 -27.00
N VAL A 168 24.71 1.56 -27.94
CA VAL A 168 26.17 1.48 -28.13
C VAL A 168 26.83 2.84 -28.16
N CYS A 169 28.05 2.93 -27.62
CA CYS A 169 28.99 4.00 -27.92
C CYS A 169 29.97 3.53 -28.99
N LEU A 170 30.54 4.46 -29.76
CA LEU A 170 31.51 4.15 -30.81
C LEU A 170 32.83 4.86 -30.50
N LEU A 171 33.91 4.10 -30.39
CA LEU A 171 35.25 4.66 -30.26
C LEU A 171 35.89 4.71 -31.65
N LEU A 172 36.27 5.92 -32.09
CA LEU A 172 37.20 6.10 -33.20
C LEU A 172 38.61 5.87 -32.67
N GLU A 173 39.21 4.73 -33.02
CA GLU A 173 40.43 4.25 -32.36
C GLU A 173 41.66 5.11 -32.66
N GLU A 174 41.77 5.63 -33.87
CA GLU A 174 42.90 6.43 -34.34
C GLU A 174 43.02 7.75 -33.57
N ASP A 175 41.86 8.32 -33.22
CA ASP A 175 41.74 9.63 -32.60
C ASP A 175 41.41 9.55 -31.10
N ASN A 176 41.09 8.35 -30.61
CA ASN A 176 40.68 8.07 -29.24
C ASN A 176 39.49 8.95 -28.78
N VAL A 177 38.55 9.12 -29.72
CA VAL A 177 37.33 9.93 -29.59
C VAL A 177 36.14 8.99 -29.38
N LEU A 178 35.29 9.30 -28.40
CA LEU A 178 34.10 8.49 -28.10
C LEU A 178 32.84 9.20 -28.54
N LEU A 179 32.12 8.62 -29.50
CA LEU A 179 30.76 9.01 -29.82
C LEU A 179 29.85 8.37 -28.79
N THR A 180 29.23 9.19 -27.96
CA THR A 180 28.50 8.72 -26.77
C THR A 180 27.02 8.46 -27.03
N GLY A 181 26.46 8.96 -28.13
CA GLY A 181 25.02 8.93 -28.35
C GLY A 181 24.30 9.56 -27.17
N ASP A 182 23.29 8.87 -26.65
CA ASP A 182 22.46 9.34 -25.55
C ASP A 182 22.95 8.91 -24.17
N ASN A 183 24.02 8.11 -24.12
CA ASN A 183 24.65 7.69 -22.86
C ASN A 183 25.28 8.87 -22.09
N VAL A 184 25.81 9.86 -22.81
CA VAL A 184 26.33 11.13 -22.24
C VAL A 184 26.00 12.25 -23.21
N LEU A 185 25.28 13.27 -22.72
CA LEU A 185 24.87 14.43 -23.50
C LEU A 185 25.75 15.65 -23.23
N GLY A 186 25.90 16.52 -24.23
CA GLY A 186 26.52 17.83 -24.09
C GLY A 186 25.57 18.86 -23.47
N SER A 187 24.27 18.70 -23.72
CA SER A 187 23.19 19.51 -23.13
C SER A 187 21.90 18.69 -23.12
N GLY A 188 21.05 18.92 -22.12
CA GLY A 188 19.77 18.20 -21.97
C GLY A 188 19.81 17.18 -20.83
N SER A 189 18.87 16.24 -20.84
CA SER A 189 18.73 15.19 -19.83
C SER A 189 18.32 13.87 -20.48
N THR A 190 18.87 12.77 -19.98
CA THR A 190 18.54 11.39 -20.40
C THR A 190 18.04 10.62 -19.19
N VAL A 191 17.11 9.69 -19.42
CA VAL A 191 16.57 8.81 -18.38
C VAL A 191 16.98 7.37 -18.64
N PHE A 192 17.39 6.64 -17.61
CA PHE A 192 18.01 5.31 -17.75
C PHE A 192 17.22 4.27 -16.97
N GLU A 193 16.64 3.27 -17.64
CA GLU A 193 15.74 2.32 -16.97
C GLU A 193 16.43 1.48 -15.88
N ASP A 194 17.69 1.12 -16.11
CA ASP A 194 18.55 0.43 -15.14
C ASP A 194 19.79 1.28 -14.82
N LEU A 195 19.79 1.83 -13.61
CA LEU A 195 20.90 2.63 -13.11
C LEU A 195 22.20 1.84 -12.92
N ASN A 196 22.12 0.55 -12.57
CA ASN A 196 23.30 -0.30 -12.43
C ASN A 196 23.94 -0.52 -13.80
N LEU A 197 23.18 -0.88 -14.83
CA LEU A 197 23.69 -1.00 -16.21
C LEU A 197 24.28 0.32 -16.71
N TYR A 198 23.62 1.45 -16.45
CA TYR A 198 24.13 2.77 -16.82
C TYR A 198 25.48 3.11 -16.17
N LEU A 199 25.59 2.99 -14.84
CA LEU A 199 26.86 3.23 -14.13
C LEU A 199 27.97 2.33 -14.68
N ARG A 200 27.62 1.09 -14.99
CA ARG A 200 28.56 0.15 -15.58
C ARG A 200 29.00 0.56 -16.98
N SER A 201 28.10 1.06 -17.81
CA SER A 201 28.39 1.64 -19.13
C SER A 201 29.32 2.85 -19.06
N LEU A 202 29.13 3.76 -18.10
CA LEU A 202 30.04 4.88 -17.86
C LEU A 202 31.45 4.43 -17.48
N GLN A 203 31.57 3.41 -16.62
CA GLN A 203 32.87 2.85 -16.25
C GLN A 203 33.57 2.16 -17.42
N ARG A 204 32.83 1.43 -18.27
CA ARG A 204 33.40 0.86 -19.49
C ARG A 204 33.97 1.95 -20.40
N ALA A 205 33.19 3.00 -20.65
CA ALA A 205 33.61 4.14 -21.46
C ALA A 205 34.88 4.80 -20.86
N GLN A 206 34.90 5.00 -19.54
CA GLN A 206 36.05 5.57 -18.85
C GLN A 206 37.29 4.67 -18.90
N ALA A 207 37.11 3.35 -18.72
CA ALA A 207 38.19 2.38 -18.77
C ALA A 207 38.79 2.30 -20.18
N LEU A 208 37.94 2.34 -21.20
CA LEU A 208 38.33 2.35 -22.60
C LEU A 208 39.19 3.58 -22.93
N LEU A 209 38.75 4.77 -22.53
CA LEU A 209 39.55 6.00 -22.70
C LEU A 209 40.82 6.03 -21.84
N SER A 210 40.85 5.28 -20.72
CA SER A 210 42.05 5.19 -19.85
C SER A 210 43.11 4.22 -20.38
N ALA A 211 42.79 3.37 -21.34
CA ALA A 211 43.69 2.34 -21.86
C ALA A 211 44.74 2.87 -22.85
N ARG A 212 44.52 4.06 -23.43
CA ARG A 212 45.46 4.73 -24.35
C ARG A 212 45.51 6.23 -24.05
N PRO A 213 46.69 6.86 -24.03
CA PRO A 213 46.77 8.32 -24.03
C PRO A 213 46.07 8.89 -25.26
N ALA A 214 45.51 10.10 -25.15
CA ALA A 214 44.89 10.76 -26.29
C ALA A 214 45.88 10.84 -27.46
N SER A 215 45.45 10.41 -28.64
CA SER A 215 46.18 10.70 -29.87
C SER A 215 46.07 12.21 -30.09
N PRO A 216 47.17 12.93 -30.34
CA PRO A 216 47.08 14.28 -30.85
C PRO A 216 46.54 14.17 -32.27
N LEU A 217 45.22 14.09 -32.42
CA LEU A 217 44.66 14.75 -33.57
C LEU A 217 45.19 16.18 -33.53
N GLY A 218 45.81 16.60 -34.62
CA GLY A 218 46.02 18.00 -34.94
C GLY A 218 44.70 18.76 -35.11
N ILE A 219 43.72 18.61 -34.21
CA ILE A 219 42.68 19.60 -34.00
C ILE A 219 43.34 20.79 -33.28
N TYR A 220 44.12 21.58 -34.03
CA TYR A 220 44.38 22.98 -33.69
C TYR A 220 43.17 23.88 -34.04
N ALA A 221 41.95 23.33 -34.03
CA ALA A 221 40.76 24.00 -34.54
C ALA A 221 39.57 23.89 -33.59
N THR A 222 39.77 24.37 -32.38
CA THR A 222 38.95 25.49 -31.89
C THR A 222 39.92 26.48 -31.28
N PRO A 223 40.05 27.72 -31.78
CA PRO A 223 40.94 28.74 -31.21
C PRO A 223 40.69 29.06 -29.71
N ALA A 224 39.63 28.50 -29.11
CA ALA A 224 39.27 28.68 -27.71
C ALA A 224 39.72 27.55 -26.76
N LEU A 225 40.17 26.38 -27.23
CA LEU A 225 40.52 25.23 -26.37
C LEU A 225 41.97 24.83 -26.61
N GLY A 226 42.89 25.44 -25.86
CA GLY A 226 44.33 25.29 -26.01
C GLY A 226 44.86 23.84 -25.94
N SER A 227 46.13 23.68 -26.32
CA SER A 227 46.89 22.43 -26.31
C SER A 227 46.83 21.74 -24.94
N GLY A 228 46.09 20.64 -24.83
CA GLY A 228 45.96 19.86 -23.59
C GLY A 228 44.64 19.12 -23.40
N VAL A 229 43.78 19.04 -24.43
CA VAL A 229 42.45 18.44 -24.30
C VAL A 229 42.54 16.90 -24.35
N GLU A 230 42.47 16.26 -23.18
CA GLU A 230 42.43 14.79 -23.04
C GLU A 230 41.03 14.23 -23.38
N ASN A 231 40.96 13.36 -24.40
CA ASN A 231 39.81 12.51 -24.77
C ASN A 231 38.46 13.24 -24.97
N VAL A 232 38.07 13.49 -26.22
CA VAL A 232 36.84 14.21 -26.58
C VAL A 232 35.63 13.27 -26.66
N LEU A 233 34.45 13.70 -26.18
CA LEU A 233 33.16 13.02 -26.41
C LEU A 233 32.31 13.79 -27.41
N TYR A 234 31.69 13.04 -28.34
CA TYR A 234 30.70 13.54 -29.28
C TYR A 234 29.32 12.98 -28.88
N PRO A 235 28.48 13.77 -28.19
CA PRO A 235 27.16 13.34 -27.78
C PRO A 235 26.17 13.34 -28.95
N GLY A 236 25.05 12.62 -28.80
CA GLY A 236 23.91 12.71 -29.71
C GLY A 236 23.24 14.08 -29.66
N HIS A 237 23.19 14.68 -28.46
CA HIS A 237 22.63 16.01 -28.23
C HIS A 237 23.60 16.97 -27.54
N GLY A 238 23.60 18.22 -28.01
CA GLY A 238 24.36 19.31 -27.41
C GLY A 238 25.79 19.47 -27.92
N PRO A 239 26.58 20.37 -27.30
CA PRO A 239 27.94 20.66 -27.73
C PRO A 239 28.92 19.52 -27.44
N VAL A 240 30.03 19.52 -28.18
CA VAL A 240 31.17 18.61 -27.97
C VAL A 240 31.75 18.77 -26.57
N ILE A 241 32.13 17.66 -25.94
CA ILE A 241 32.67 17.64 -24.56
C ILE A 241 34.18 17.43 -24.63
N PRO A 242 35.01 18.48 -24.40
CA PRO A 242 36.46 18.40 -24.59
C PRO A 242 37.15 17.51 -23.55
N ARG A 243 36.73 17.55 -22.28
CA ARG A 243 37.35 16.77 -21.18
C ARG A 243 36.55 15.50 -20.87
N GLY A 244 36.43 14.62 -21.84
CA GLY A 244 35.53 13.47 -21.78
C GLY A 244 35.77 12.54 -20.61
N ARG A 245 37.04 12.20 -20.34
CA ARG A 245 37.42 11.32 -19.23
C ARG A 245 37.03 11.90 -17.86
N ASP A 246 37.26 13.19 -17.68
CA ASP A 246 36.88 13.90 -16.45
C ASP A 246 35.38 14.03 -16.33
N THR A 247 34.66 14.28 -17.43
CA THR A 247 33.21 14.30 -17.45
C THR A 247 32.62 12.95 -17.04
N LEU A 248 33.10 11.84 -17.61
CA LEU A 248 32.66 10.49 -17.20
C LEU A 248 32.92 10.23 -15.72
N ARG A 249 34.10 10.65 -15.21
CA ARG A 249 34.42 10.55 -13.78
C ARG A 249 33.44 11.33 -12.92
N ARG A 250 33.13 12.58 -13.30
CA ARG A 250 32.18 13.44 -12.60
C ARG A 250 30.78 12.84 -12.58
N TYR A 251 30.31 12.29 -13.70
CA TYR A 251 29.01 11.61 -13.78
C TYR A 251 28.96 10.42 -12.81
N LEU A 252 29.99 9.57 -12.81
CA LEU A 252 30.10 8.44 -11.88
C LEU A 252 30.08 8.89 -10.42
N SER A 253 30.95 9.83 -10.05
CA SER A 253 31.04 10.37 -8.69
C SER A 253 29.72 10.99 -8.24
N HIS A 254 29.09 11.79 -9.10
CA HIS A 254 27.83 12.45 -8.79
C HIS A 254 26.70 11.43 -8.51
N ARG A 255 26.60 10.35 -9.29
CA ARG A 255 25.57 9.33 -9.07
C ARG A 255 25.78 8.54 -7.77
N VAL A 256 27.04 8.22 -7.44
CA VAL A 256 27.38 7.58 -6.16
C VAL A 256 27.07 8.52 -4.99
N GLU A 257 27.35 9.81 -5.12
CA GLU A 257 27.02 10.81 -4.11
C GLU A 257 25.50 10.93 -3.89
N ARG A 258 24.71 11.00 -4.97
CA ARG A 258 23.23 11.05 -4.89
C ARG A 258 22.66 9.82 -4.20
N GLU A 259 23.20 8.64 -4.46
CA GLU A 259 22.82 7.41 -3.79
C GLU A 259 23.10 7.47 -2.28
N ALA A 260 24.26 8.00 -1.87
CA ALA A 260 24.58 8.19 -0.46
C ALA A 260 23.62 9.19 0.22
N GLN A 261 23.30 10.29 -0.44
CA GLN A 261 22.37 11.29 0.10
C GLN A 261 20.96 10.72 0.27
N LEU A 262 20.51 9.88 -0.66
CA LEU A 262 19.24 9.17 -0.55
C LEU A 262 19.19 8.24 0.66
N LEU A 263 20.25 7.45 0.84
CA LEU A 263 20.37 6.56 1.99
C LEU A 263 20.40 7.35 3.31
N ALA A 264 21.14 8.46 3.37
CA ALA A 264 21.20 9.31 4.54
C ALA A 264 19.83 9.91 4.89
N LEU A 265 19.05 10.34 3.88
CA LEU A 265 17.71 10.87 4.07
C LEU A 265 16.70 9.80 4.52
N LEU A 266 16.77 8.58 3.98
CA LEU A 266 15.93 7.44 4.41
C LEU A 266 16.11 7.08 5.90
N LEU A 267 17.27 7.42 6.48
CA LEU A 267 17.55 7.23 7.91
C LEU A 267 17.00 8.38 8.77
N GLY A 268 16.71 9.54 8.17
CA GLY A 268 16.15 10.73 8.79
C GLY A 268 14.61 10.84 8.73
N GLN A 269 14.07 11.89 9.35
CA GLN A 269 12.64 12.20 9.34
C GLN A 269 12.31 13.27 8.28
N PRO A 270 11.19 13.13 7.54
CA PRO A 270 10.74 14.17 6.62
C PRO A 270 10.33 15.44 7.39
N GLY A 271 10.58 16.61 6.82
CA GLY A 271 10.17 17.92 7.37
C GLY A 271 11.18 18.62 8.29
N ASP A 272 12.20 17.92 8.80
CA ASP A 272 13.33 18.59 9.46
C ASP A 272 14.33 19.08 8.39
N LYS A 273 14.16 20.32 7.93
CA LYS A 273 15.02 20.93 6.91
C LYS A 273 16.48 20.95 7.34
N ARG A 274 16.77 21.16 8.63
CA ARG A 274 18.16 21.22 9.13
C ARG A 274 18.82 19.84 9.09
N ALA A 275 18.13 18.82 9.60
CA ALA A 275 18.63 17.44 9.55
C ALA A 275 18.72 16.93 8.11
N SER A 276 17.76 17.28 7.26
CA SER A 276 17.77 16.93 5.84
C SER A 276 18.95 17.58 5.11
N CYS A 277 19.19 18.88 5.31
CA CYS A 277 20.36 19.55 4.76
C CYS A 277 21.67 18.93 5.27
N GLN A 278 21.72 18.51 6.54
CA GLN A 278 22.89 17.82 7.10
C GLN A 278 23.07 16.42 6.48
N ALA A 279 21.99 15.68 6.26
CA ALA A 279 22.01 14.38 5.59
C ALA A 279 22.48 14.49 4.13
N VAL A 280 22.06 15.52 3.41
CA VAL A 280 22.52 15.78 2.04
C VAL A 280 23.99 16.24 2.02
N ALA A 281 24.37 17.17 2.90
CA ALA A 281 25.71 17.74 2.94
C ALA A 281 26.78 16.77 3.47
N PHE A 282 26.42 15.87 4.39
CA PHE A 282 27.34 14.97 5.08
C PHE A 282 26.83 13.53 5.10
N ALA A 283 26.34 13.06 3.95
CA ALA A 283 25.66 11.76 3.80
C ALA A 283 26.44 10.59 4.41
N GLU A 284 27.73 10.48 4.12
CA GLU A 284 28.58 9.39 4.63
C GLU A 284 28.68 9.40 6.16
N LYS A 285 28.80 10.59 6.76
CA LYS A 285 28.86 10.75 8.22
C LYS A 285 27.54 10.34 8.87
N VAL A 286 26.42 10.79 8.32
CA VAL A 286 25.09 10.44 8.82
C VAL A 286 24.86 8.93 8.72
N ILE A 287 25.20 8.32 7.60
CA ILE A 287 25.11 6.85 7.42
C ILE A 287 25.98 6.14 8.47
N ALA A 288 27.23 6.57 8.66
CA ALA A 288 28.14 5.94 9.62
C ALA A 288 27.67 6.08 11.08
N GLU A 289 27.12 7.22 11.46
CA GLU A 289 26.56 7.45 12.80
C GLU A 289 25.29 6.63 13.03
N GLN A 290 24.52 6.38 11.99
CA GLN A 290 23.20 5.76 12.06
C GLN A 290 23.15 4.29 11.59
N GLN A 291 24.30 3.71 11.22
CA GLN A 291 24.45 2.35 10.68
C GLN A 291 23.94 1.21 11.59
N HIS A 292 23.72 1.47 12.88
CA HIS A 292 23.18 0.50 13.84
C HIS A 292 21.65 0.35 13.75
N LEU A 293 20.97 1.23 13.02
CA LEU A 293 19.53 1.23 12.84
C LEU A 293 19.17 0.28 11.69
N LYS A 294 18.40 -0.77 12.02
CA LYS A 294 18.11 -1.87 11.08
C LYS A 294 17.05 -1.54 10.03
N ARG A 295 16.34 -0.40 10.12
CA ARG A 295 15.23 -0.03 9.21
C ARG A 295 15.07 1.49 9.05
N PRO A 296 14.51 1.96 7.92
CA PRO A 296 14.11 3.35 7.75
C PRO A 296 13.20 3.80 8.89
N ARG A 297 13.42 5.01 9.40
CA ARG A 297 12.70 5.54 10.58
C ARG A 297 11.38 6.22 10.24
N ALA A 298 11.15 6.57 8.98
CA ALA A 298 9.99 7.35 8.57
C ALA A 298 9.58 7.05 7.12
N THR A 299 8.29 7.24 6.84
CA THR A 299 7.69 7.17 5.50
C THR A 299 7.89 8.50 4.78
N TRP A 300 8.74 8.49 3.76
CA TRP A 300 8.95 9.60 2.83
C TRP A 300 8.05 9.45 1.59
N THR A 301 7.54 10.55 1.05
CA THR A 301 6.98 10.58 -0.31
C THR A 301 8.09 10.86 -1.33
N LEU A 302 7.85 10.53 -2.60
CA LEU A 302 8.78 10.82 -3.68
C LEU A 302 8.96 12.34 -3.86
N SER A 303 7.87 13.11 -3.68
CA SER A 303 7.85 14.58 -3.69
C SER A 303 8.81 15.17 -2.65
N GLN A 304 8.74 14.71 -1.41
CA GLN A 304 9.63 15.16 -0.33
C GLN A 304 11.11 14.93 -0.66
N PHE A 305 11.45 13.80 -1.27
CA PHE A 305 12.81 13.55 -1.73
C PHE A 305 13.21 14.48 -2.88
N VAL A 306 12.33 14.73 -3.85
CA VAL A 306 12.59 15.67 -4.96
C VAL A 306 12.84 17.07 -4.40
N GLU A 307 11.97 17.57 -3.53
CA GLU A 307 12.11 18.88 -2.90
C GLU A 307 13.42 19.02 -2.12
N VAL A 308 13.81 17.99 -1.35
CA VAL A 308 15.02 18.06 -0.51
C VAL A 308 16.30 17.85 -1.31
N LEU A 309 16.35 16.88 -2.22
CA LEU A 309 17.57 16.57 -2.97
C LEU A 309 17.80 17.49 -4.15
N TYR A 310 16.72 18.06 -4.68
CA TYR A 310 16.70 18.82 -5.93
C TYR A 310 16.00 20.16 -5.76
N GLU A 311 16.11 20.79 -4.57
CA GLU A 311 15.48 22.07 -4.17
C GLU A 311 15.64 23.22 -5.20
N ASN A 312 16.64 23.15 -6.08
CA ASN A 312 16.93 24.17 -7.09
C ASN A 312 16.52 23.78 -8.53
N TYR A 313 15.78 22.69 -8.72
CA TYR A 313 15.27 22.30 -10.04
C TYR A 313 13.95 23.02 -10.32
N ALA A 314 13.75 23.40 -11.58
CA ALA A 314 12.49 24.00 -12.01
C ALA A 314 11.34 22.97 -11.90
N MET A 315 10.13 23.45 -11.58
CA MET A 315 8.96 22.59 -11.32
C MET A 315 8.60 21.69 -12.51
N ASP A 316 8.83 22.17 -13.73
CA ASP A 316 8.64 21.43 -14.98
C ASP A 316 9.59 20.23 -15.12
N MET A 317 10.70 20.23 -14.39
CA MET A 317 11.69 19.14 -14.38
C MET A 317 11.41 18.09 -13.28
N TYR A 318 10.47 18.34 -12.37
CA TYR A 318 10.16 17.44 -11.25
C TYR A 318 9.84 16.01 -11.71
N PRO A 319 9.03 15.77 -12.76
CA PRO A 319 8.74 14.41 -13.22
C PRO A 319 9.99 13.62 -13.64
N ALA A 320 10.91 14.28 -14.36
CA ALA A 320 12.16 13.64 -14.80
C ALA A 320 13.08 13.33 -13.60
N VAL A 321 13.17 14.25 -12.64
CA VAL A 321 13.92 14.08 -11.39
C VAL A 321 13.34 12.93 -10.56
N ALA A 322 12.02 12.90 -10.40
CA ALA A 322 11.28 11.86 -9.70
C ALA A 322 11.50 10.48 -10.33
N ARG A 323 11.49 10.39 -11.66
CA ARG A 323 11.79 9.15 -12.39
C ARG A 323 13.22 8.67 -12.14
N GLY A 324 14.19 9.57 -12.19
CA GLY A 324 15.60 9.24 -11.91
C GLY A 324 15.82 8.81 -10.45
N LEU A 325 15.15 9.47 -9.51
CA LEU A 325 15.13 9.12 -8.10
C LEU A 325 14.52 7.72 -7.88
N HIS A 326 13.36 7.47 -8.48
CA HIS A 326 12.69 6.19 -8.40
C HIS A 326 13.59 5.05 -8.91
N GLN A 327 14.32 5.24 -10.00
CA GLN A 327 15.30 4.28 -10.51
C GLN A 327 16.47 4.05 -9.52
N HIS A 328 16.92 5.09 -8.81
CA HIS A 328 17.91 4.94 -7.72
C HIS A 328 17.33 4.09 -6.58
N LEU A 329 16.10 4.36 -6.15
CA LEU A 329 15.43 3.61 -5.09
C LEU A 329 15.23 2.14 -5.48
N LYS A 330 14.82 1.86 -6.73
CA LYS A 330 14.73 0.49 -7.27
C LYS A 330 16.07 -0.24 -7.09
N LYS A 331 17.18 0.36 -7.55
CA LYS A 331 18.52 -0.21 -7.40
C LYS A 331 18.86 -0.55 -5.95
N LEU A 332 18.51 0.32 -4.99
CA LEU A 332 18.78 0.11 -3.56
C LEU A 332 17.94 -1.04 -2.95
N CYS A 333 16.77 -1.32 -3.52
CA CYS A 333 15.84 -2.35 -3.04
C CYS A 333 16.03 -3.71 -3.73
N THR A 334 16.61 -3.72 -4.94
CA THR A 334 16.91 -4.93 -5.68
C THR A 334 18.09 -5.68 -5.06
N ASP A 335 17.92 -6.99 -4.84
CA ASP A 335 19.01 -7.88 -4.44
C ASP A 335 20.23 -7.71 -5.37
N PRO A 336 21.45 -7.49 -4.85
CA PRO A 336 22.66 -7.47 -5.69
C PRO A 336 22.82 -8.71 -6.58
N ASP A 337 22.33 -9.88 -6.14
CA ASP A 337 22.36 -11.12 -6.93
C ASP A 337 21.26 -11.18 -8.00
N ALA A 338 20.17 -10.42 -7.84
CA ALA A 338 19.06 -10.35 -8.79
C ALA A 338 19.16 -9.16 -9.77
N LEU A 339 20.03 -8.18 -9.47
CA LEU A 339 20.35 -7.13 -10.44
C LEU A 339 20.82 -7.78 -11.75
N PRO A 340 20.39 -7.26 -12.92
CA PRO A 340 20.86 -7.74 -14.19
C PRO A 340 22.38 -7.79 -14.17
N LYS A 341 22.92 -9.01 -14.29
CA LYS A 341 24.36 -9.15 -14.40
C LYS A 341 24.73 -8.38 -15.66
N PRO A 342 25.67 -7.42 -15.57
CA PRO A 342 26.10 -6.75 -16.77
C PRO A 342 26.54 -7.79 -17.78
N PRO A 343 26.27 -7.57 -19.07
CA PRO A 343 26.74 -8.46 -20.12
C PRO A 343 28.28 -8.49 -20.26
N PHE A 344 29.01 -7.80 -19.37
CA PHE A 344 30.45 -7.60 -19.43
C PHE A 344 31.09 -7.67 -18.03
N LEU A 345 32.29 -8.24 -17.98
CA LEU A 345 33.11 -8.34 -16.76
C LEU A 345 33.89 -7.05 -16.53
N MET A 346 33.92 -6.60 -15.28
CA MET A 346 34.66 -5.39 -14.88
C MET A 346 35.97 -5.76 -14.21
N HIS A 347 37.04 -5.04 -14.54
CA HIS A 347 38.32 -5.15 -13.83
C HIS A 347 38.32 -4.46 -12.46
N LYS A 348 37.39 -3.52 -12.22
CA LYS A 348 37.16 -2.87 -10.92
C LYS A 348 35.65 -2.72 -10.67
N PRO A 349 35.14 -3.11 -9.50
CA PRO A 349 33.74 -2.90 -9.16
C PRO A 349 33.39 -1.40 -9.16
N ILE A 350 32.11 -1.07 -9.39
CA ILE A 350 31.57 0.24 -8.98
C ILE A 350 32.01 0.45 -7.54
N PRO A 351 32.57 1.63 -7.17
CA PRO A 351 32.76 1.97 -5.78
C PRO A 351 31.41 1.80 -5.07
N ALA A 352 31.22 0.64 -4.47
CA ALA A 352 30.09 0.37 -3.62
C ALA A 352 30.27 1.33 -2.45
N THR A 353 29.25 2.10 -2.14
CA THR A 353 29.18 2.63 -0.78
C THR A 353 29.32 1.42 0.16
N PRO A 354 29.95 1.55 1.35
CA PRO A 354 30.11 0.45 2.29
C PRO A 354 28.80 -0.31 2.63
N TRP A 355 27.66 0.27 2.27
CA TRP A 355 26.31 -0.23 2.45
C TRP A 355 25.83 -1.19 1.35
N ALA A 356 26.22 -0.98 0.07
CA ALA A 356 25.74 -1.79 -1.07
C ALA A 356 26.23 -3.25 -1.08
N ALA A 357 27.05 -3.65 -0.10
CA ALA A 357 27.55 -5.02 0.07
C ALA A 357 26.85 -5.84 1.17
N LYS A 358 25.82 -5.30 1.88
CA LYS A 358 25.23 -5.96 3.07
C LYS A 358 23.70 -5.83 3.23
N THR A 359 22.91 -5.90 2.17
CA THR A 359 21.44 -5.96 2.27
C THR A 359 20.85 -7.14 1.49
N ALA A 360 19.95 -7.88 2.14
CA ALA A 360 19.31 -9.07 1.61
C ALA A 360 17.97 -8.74 0.90
N ARG A 361 17.89 -9.24 -0.34
CA ARG A 361 16.79 -9.52 -1.27
C ARG A 361 15.35 -9.04 -0.97
N TYR A 362 14.81 -8.21 -1.87
CA TYR A 362 13.40 -8.23 -2.27
C TYR A 362 13.31 -8.48 -3.79
N SER A 363 12.48 -9.44 -4.19
CA SER A 363 12.28 -9.86 -5.58
C SER A 363 11.04 -9.19 -6.20
N ASP A 364 11.21 -8.78 -7.46
CA ASP A 364 10.25 -8.08 -8.31
C ASP A 364 8.88 -8.73 -8.47
N SER A 365 7.83 -7.91 -8.34
CA SER A 365 6.64 -7.89 -9.22
C SER A 365 5.65 -6.80 -8.78
N ALA A 366 5.97 -5.51 -8.83
CA ALA A 366 4.98 -4.46 -8.48
C ALA A 366 5.38 -3.03 -8.88
N ILE A 367 5.58 -2.73 -10.16
CA ILE A 367 5.54 -1.33 -10.61
C ILE A 367 4.87 -1.31 -12.00
N PRO A 368 3.70 -0.65 -12.16
CA PRO A 368 2.99 -0.56 -13.44
C PRO A 368 3.76 0.30 -14.46
N ASP A 369 3.31 0.24 -15.72
CA ASP A 369 3.77 1.09 -16.83
C ASP A 369 3.96 2.54 -16.39
N ALA A 370 4.97 3.20 -16.96
CA ALA A 370 5.30 4.59 -16.65
C ALA A 370 4.07 5.53 -16.77
N PRO A 371 3.91 6.49 -15.85
CA PRO A 371 2.87 7.53 -15.93
C PRO A 371 2.90 8.22 -17.30
N ARG A 372 1.74 8.31 -17.98
CA ARG A 372 1.65 8.83 -19.36
C ARG A 372 1.19 10.29 -19.41
N THR A 373 0.76 10.85 -18.29
CA THR A 373 0.28 12.24 -18.16
C THR A 373 0.85 12.93 -16.92
N ASP A 374 0.84 14.26 -16.90
CA ASP A 374 1.30 15.07 -15.74
C ASP A 374 0.49 14.78 -14.46
N ALA A 375 -0.80 14.42 -14.61
CA ALA A 375 -1.66 14.04 -13.48
C ALA A 375 -1.21 12.73 -12.85
N ASP A 376 -0.84 11.73 -13.67
CA ASP A 376 -0.33 10.44 -13.19
C ASP A 376 1.00 10.60 -12.45
N TRP A 377 1.84 11.57 -12.88
CA TRP A 377 3.08 11.92 -12.17
C TRP A 377 2.82 12.58 -10.83
N TRP A 378 1.81 13.45 -10.75
CA TRP A 378 1.44 14.12 -9.51
C TRP A 378 0.88 13.16 -8.46
N GLU A 379 0.12 12.16 -8.89
CA GLU A 379 -0.34 11.07 -8.01
C GLU A 379 0.83 10.23 -7.48
N LEU A 380 1.78 9.84 -8.34
CA LEU A 380 2.97 9.09 -7.96
C LEU A 380 3.87 9.82 -6.95
N LEU A 381 4.00 11.15 -7.10
CA LEU A 381 4.84 11.98 -6.25
C LEU A 381 4.41 11.94 -4.76
N GLU A 382 3.14 11.67 -4.51
CA GLU A 382 2.54 11.69 -3.16
C GLU A 382 2.36 10.29 -2.53
N ILE A 383 2.80 9.19 -3.18
CA ILE A 383 2.64 7.81 -2.67
C ILE A 383 3.73 7.45 -1.62
N PRO A 384 3.36 7.03 -0.39
CA PRO A 384 4.27 6.41 0.58
C PRO A 384 4.62 4.94 0.21
N TRP A 385 5.88 4.51 0.39
CA TRP A 385 6.36 3.14 0.08
C TRP A 385 5.82 2.07 1.05
N MET A 386 4.91 1.16 0.64
CA MET A 386 4.24 0.14 1.51
C MET A 386 3.75 -1.14 0.75
N MET A 387 3.52 -2.29 1.45
CA MET A 387 3.14 -3.63 0.92
C MET A 387 1.63 -3.81 0.67
N SER A 388 1.26 -4.51 -0.42
CA SER A 388 -0.13 -4.79 -0.83
C SER A 388 -0.55 -6.28 -0.73
N ALA A 389 -1.85 -6.55 -0.88
CA ALA A 389 -2.40 -7.91 -0.91
C ALA A 389 -2.06 -8.65 -2.23
N LYS A 390 -1.67 -9.92 -2.13
CA LYS A 390 -1.35 -10.80 -3.28
C LYS A 390 -2.51 -11.68 -3.71
N ASN A 391 -3.34 -12.11 -2.76
CA ASN A 391 -4.54 -12.89 -3.00
C ASN A 391 -5.51 -12.70 -1.83
N VAL A 392 -6.80 -12.86 -2.09
CA VAL A 392 -7.86 -12.82 -1.08
C VAL A 392 -8.84 -13.93 -1.40
N GLN A 393 -9.18 -14.74 -0.41
CA GLN A 393 -10.10 -15.86 -0.57
C GLN A 393 -11.05 -15.99 0.63
N ALA A 394 -12.28 -16.41 0.39
CA ALA A 394 -13.28 -16.68 1.41
C ALA A 394 -13.79 -18.12 1.36
N ARG A 395 -14.18 -18.63 2.53
CA ARG A 395 -14.80 -19.95 2.71
C ARG A 395 -15.94 -19.88 3.73
N MET A 396 -16.80 -20.90 3.71
CA MET A 396 -17.84 -21.08 4.73
C MET A 396 -17.25 -21.77 5.95
N ILE A 397 -17.62 -21.29 7.12
CA ILE A 397 -17.41 -21.93 8.43
C ILE A 397 -18.74 -21.95 9.20
N ILE A 398 -18.75 -22.49 10.42
CA ILE A 398 -19.94 -22.59 11.26
C ILE A 398 -19.74 -21.76 12.53
N ASP A 399 -20.72 -20.91 12.86
CA ASP A 399 -20.72 -20.09 14.07
C ASP A 399 -21.05 -20.92 15.34
N SER A 400 -20.98 -20.28 16.51
CA SER A 400 -21.22 -20.91 17.81
C SER A 400 -22.63 -21.46 18.02
N ARG A 401 -23.58 -21.13 17.15
CA ARG A 401 -24.97 -21.61 17.15
C ARG A 401 -25.22 -22.67 16.08
N GLY A 402 -24.19 -23.07 15.33
CA GLY A 402 -24.33 -24.06 14.26
C GLY A 402 -24.82 -23.50 12.93
N ASN A 403 -24.87 -22.17 12.75
CA ASN A 403 -25.27 -21.55 11.50
C ASN A 403 -24.05 -21.27 10.61
N PRO A 404 -24.18 -21.31 9.27
CA PRO A 404 -23.10 -20.87 8.40
C PRO A 404 -22.68 -19.43 8.66
N THR A 405 -21.39 -19.13 8.58
CA THR A 405 -20.82 -17.80 8.41
C THR A 405 -19.61 -17.89 7.47
N LEU A 406 -18.94 -16.78 7.18
CA LEU A 406 -17.76 -16.78 6.32
C LEU A 406 -16.47 -16.44 7.07
N GLU A 407 -15.37 -16.95 6.51
CA GLU A 407 -14.00 -16.67 6.91
C GLU A 407 -13.23 -16.19 5.69
N VAL A 408 -12.44 -15.13 5.85
CA VAL A 408 -11.61 -14.53 4.79
C VAL A 408 -10.13 -14.68 5.12
N ASP A 409 -9.34 -15.08 4.13
CA ASP A 409 -7.88 -15.04 4.15
C ASP A 409 -7.38 -13.94 3.20
N VAL A 410 -6.60 -12.99 3.72
CA VAL A 410 -5.78 -12.05 2.93
C VAL A 410 -4.33 -12.56 2.95
N ILE A 411 -3.74 -12.75 1.78
CA ILE A 411 -2.40 -13.32 1.61
C ILE A 411 -1.45 -12.21 1.15
N THR A 412 -0.35 -12.00 1.87
CA THR A 412 0.70 -11.03 1.53
C THR A 412 2.07 -11.71 1.52
N ALA A 413 3.15 -10.96 1.29
CA ALA A 413 4.50 -11.51 1.44
C ALA A 413 4.85 -11.90 2.89
N LYS A 414 4.08 -11.47 3.90
CA LYS A 414 4.25 -11.85 5.31
C LYS A 414 3.53 -13.14 5.71
N GLY A 415 2.65 -13.67 4.86
CA GLY A 415 1.89 -14.88 5.15
C GLY A 415 0.41 -14.74 4.84
N THR A 416 -0.40 -15.56 5.52
CA THR A 416 -1.87 -15.57 5.38
C THR A 416 -2.49 -15.04 6.66
N PHE A 417 -3.40 -14.07 6.52
CA PHE A 417 -4.09 -13.40 7.61
C PHE A 417 -5.57 -13.66 7.52
N ARG A 418 -6.15 -14.20 8.59
CA ARG A 418 -7.48 -14.81 8.59
C ARG A 418 -8.45 -14.06 9.47
N ALA A 419 -9.70 -13.94 9.04
CA ALA A 419 -10.77 -13.30 9.79
C ALA A 419 -12.08 -14.10 9.72
N GLY A 420 -12.61 -14.52 10.87
CA GLY A 420 -13.97 -15.06 11.00
C GLY A 420 -14.98 -13.95 11.29
N VAL A 421 -16.15 -14.00 10.67
CA VAL A 421 -17.18 -12.96 10.80
C VAL A 421 -18.33 -13.43 11.71
N PRO A 422 -18.70 -12.69 12.77
CA PRO A 422 -19.81 -13.06 13.65
C PRO A 422 -21.18 -12.70 13.05
N SER A 423 -22.25 -13.23 13.64
CA SER A 423 -23.65 -13.01 13.25
C SER A 423 -24.57 -12.79 14.46
N GLY A 424 -25.59 -11.94 14.33
CA GLY A 424 -26.56 -11.61 15.39
C GLY A 424 -27.76 -12.58 15.50
N ALA A 425 -28.53 -12.46 16.58
CA ALA A 425 -29.86 -13.08 16.76
C ALA A 425 -30.96 -12.02 16.64
N SER A 426 -30.87 -11.01 17.52
CA SER A 426 -31.52 -9.71 17.38
C SER A 426 -30.64 -8.85 16.46
N THR A 427 -31.25 -8.34 15.40
CA THR A 427 -30.60 -7.40 14.47
C THR A 427 -31.48 -6.17 14.39
N GLY A 428 -30.96 -5.03 14.83
CA GLY A 428 -31.65 -3.76 14.69
C GLY A 428 -31.98 -3.49 13.22
N VAL A 429 -33.11 -2.85 12.96
CA VAL A 429 -33.61 -2.63 11.57
C VAL A 429 -32.70 -1.74 10.72
N HIS A 430 -31.76 -1.04 11.37
CA HIS A 430 -30.82 -0.10 10.77
C HIS A 430 -29.39 -0.65 10.63
N GLU A 431 -29.12 -1.91 11.01
CA GLU A 431 -27.80 -2.53 10.85
C GLU A 431 -27.38 -2.63 9.37
N ALA A 432 -26.07 -2.68 9.14
CA ALA A 432 -25.54 -3.09 7.85
C ALA A 432 -25.98 -4.53 7.52
N CYS A 433 -26.29 -4.77 6.25
CA CYS A 433 -26.97 -5.98 5.81
C CYS A 433 -26.05 -7.20 5.82
N GLU A 434 -26.36 -8.18 6.66
CA GLU A 434 -25.76 -9.51 6.58
C GLU A 434 -26.35 -10.29 5.39
N LEU A 435 -25.54 -10.59 4.37
CA LEU A 435 -26.02 -11.26 3.17
C LEU A 435 -26.14 -12.78 3.39
N ARG A 436 -27.38 -13.28 3.33
CA ARG A 436 -27.75 -14.70 3.41
C ARG A 436 -28.33 -15.22 2.09
N ASP A 437 -28.25 -16.53 1.88
CA ASP A 437 -28.68 -17.18 0.64
C ASP A 437 -30.21 -17.21 0.48
N GLY A 438 -30.95 -17.41 1.58
CA GLY A 438 -32.41 -17.47 1.61
C GLY A 438 -33.01 -18.81 1.13
N ASP A 439 -32.17 -19.78 0.75
CA ASP A 439 -32.60 -21.11 0.31
C ASP A 439 -33.05 -21.97 1.50
N LYS A 440 -34.36 -22.03 1.76
CA LYS A 440 -34.93 -22.80 2.88
C LYS A 440 -34.61 -24.30 2.82
N SER A 441 -34.21 -24.84 1.68
CA SER A 441 -33.83 -26.25 1.54
C SER A 441 -32.43 -26.56 2.06
N LYS A 442 -31.58 -25.53 2.28
CA LYS A 442 -30.20 -25.67 2.76
C LYS A 442 -29.96 -24.77 3.95
N TRP A 443 -29.39 -25.31 5.02
CA TRP A 443 -29.01 -24.53 6.20
C TRP A 443 -30.15 -23.66 6.77
N MET A 444 -31.40 -24.12 6.62
CA MET A 444 -32.61 -23.37 7.01
C MET A 444 -32.69 -21.95 6.40
N GLY A 445 -32.14 -21.73 5.19
CA GLY A 445 -32.09 -20.40 4.55
C GLY A 445 -30.89 -19.55 4.94
N LYS A 446 -30.04 -20.02 5.87
CA LYS A 446 -28.92 -19.27 6.44
C LYS A 446 -27.58 -19.52 5.74
N GLY A 447 -27.57 -20.07 4.53
CA GLY A 447 -26.34 -20.17 3.73
C GLY A 447 -25.68 -18.80 3.48
N VAL A 448 -24.38 -18.79 3.21
CA VAL A 448 -23.57 -17.57 2.92
C VAL A 448 -22.79 -17.68 1.61
N SER A 449 -23.22 -18.56 0.69
CA SER A 449 -22.51 -18.79 -0.57
C SER A 449 -22.44 -17.53 -1.44
N LYS A 450 -23.48 -16.69 -1.44
CA LYS A 450 -23.49 -15.39 -2.14
C LYS A 450 -22.43 -14.44 -1.61
N ALA A 451 -22.29 -14.33 -0.28
CA ALA A 451 -21.29 -13.47 0.35
C ALA A 451 -19.86 -13.94 0.06
N ILE A 452 -19.62 -15.26 0.09
CA ILE A 452 -18.34 -15.87 -0.29
C ILE A 452 -18.00 -15.58 -1.76
N GLU A 453 -18.98 -15.70 -2.66
CA GLU A 453 -18.80 -15.38 -4.07
C GLU A 453 -18.44 -13.91 -4.27
N ASN A 454 -19.07 -12.99 -3.54
CA ASN A 454 -18.72 -11.57 -3.58
C ASN A 454 -17.28 -11.30 -3.14
N VAL A 455 -16.77 -12.00 -2.11
CA VAL A 455 -15.34 -11.87 -1.75
C VAL A 455 -14.45 -12.42 -2.87
N ASN A 456 -14.70 -13.64 -3.32
CA ASN A 456 -13.80 -14.35 -4.23
C ASN A 456 -13.80 -13.79 -5.66
N LYS A 457 -14.91 -13.23 -6.14
CA LYS A 457 -15.07 -12.76 -7.52
C LYS A 457 -15.06 -11.24 -7.67
N VAL A 458 -15.27 -10.48 -6.59
CA VAL A 458 -15.38 -9.01 -6.65
C VAL A 458 -14.38 -8.34 -5.73
N LEU A 459 -14.53 -8.46 -4.40
CA LEU A 459 -13.72 -7.70 -3.44
C LEU A 459 -12.24 -8.08 -3.50
N GLY A 460 -11.95 -9.38 -3.54
CA GLY A 460 -10.59 -9.91 -3.52
C GLY A 460 -9.76 -9.53 -4.74
N PRO A 461 -10.23 -9.84 -5.98
CA PRO A 461 -9.54 -9.43 -7.19
C PRO A 461 -9.31 -7.93 -7.27
N GLU A 462 -10.26 -7.11 -6.81
CA GLU A 462 -10.13 -5.66 -6.85
C GLU A 462 -9.11 -5.13 -5.85
N LEU A 463 -9.09 -5.64 -4.61
CA LEU A 463 -8.09 -5.25 -3.62
C LEU A 463 -6.67 -5.57 -4.12
N VAL A 464 -6.47 -6.75 -4.72
CA VAL A 464 -5.18 -7.12 -5.33
C VAL A 464 -4.81 -6.20 -6.48
N ARG A 465 -5.76 -5.94 -7.40
CA ARG A 465 -5.55 -5.05 -8.57
C ARG A 465 -5.24 -3.61 -8.17
N SER A 466 -5.85 -3.12 -7.09
CA SER A 466 -5.67 -1.75 -6.61
C SER A 466 -4.25 -1.45 -6.14
N GLY A 467 -3.48 -2.47 -5.72
CA GLY A 467 -2.15 -2.28 -5.15
C GLY A 467 -2.14 -1.50 -3.83
N ILE A 468 -3.30 -1.23 -3.21
CA ILE A 468 -3.41 -0.53 -1.94
C ILE A 468 -2.64 -1.30 -0.88
N SER A 469 -1.87 -0.58 -0.06
CA SER A 469 -1.19 -1.21 1.05
C SER A 469 -2.17 -1.67 2.13
N VAL A 470 -1.95 -2.86 2.65
CA VAL A 470 -2.77 -3.42 3.74
C VAL A 470 -2.58 -2.67 5.06
N ALA A 471 -1.50 -1.88 5.22
CA ALA A 471 -1.31 -0.99 6.37
C ALA A 471 -2.18 0.28 6.29
N LYS A 472 -2.69 0.65 5.10
CA LYS A 472 -3.57 1.80 4.90
C LYS A 472 -5.04 1.39 5.02
N GLN A 473 -5.46 1.07 6.24
CA GLN A 473 -6.81 0.56 6.53
C GLN A 473 -7.93 1.44 5.96
N SER A 474 -7.79 2.77 6.04
CA SER A 474 -8.76 3.72 5.50
C SER A 474 -8.98 3.55 4.00
N ASP A 475 -7.90 3.28 3.26
CA ASP A 475 -7.92 3.18 1.80
C ASP A 475 -8.52 1.84 1.38
N VAL A 476 -8.16 0.76 2.10
CA VAL A 476 -8.77 -0.56 1.94
C VAL A 476 -10.28 -0.47 2.18
N ASP A 477 -10.71 0.05 3.33
CA ASP A 477 -12.13 0.10 3.69
C ASP A 477 -12.92 1.05 2.76
N SER A 478 -12.30 2.15 2.30
CA SER A 478 -12.89 3.04 1.30
C SER A 478 -13.11 2.36 -0.05
N LEU A 479 -12.15 1.55 -0.51
CA LEU A 479 -12.30 0.73 -1.71
C LEU A 479 -13.46 -0.26 -1.56
N LEU A 480 -13.50 -1.01 -0.45
CA LEU A 480 -14.54 -2.02 -0.21
C LEU A 480 -15.94 -1.39 -0.19
N LYS A 481 -16.10 -0.25 0.50
CA LYS A 481 -17.35 0.52 0.54
C LYS A 481 -17.75 1.04 -0.84
N LYS A 482 -16.79 1.55 -1.62
CA LYS A 482 -17.04 2.07 -2.98
C LYS A 482 -17.52 0.97 -3.93
N LEU A 483 -16.98 -0.25 -3.82
CA LEU A 483 -17.40 -1.39 -4.66
C LEU A 483 -18.83 -1.83 -4.38
N ASP A 484 -19.22 -1.80 -3.11
CA ASP A 484 -20.60 -2.04 -2.71
C ASP A 484 -21.53 -0.91 -3.19
N GLY A 485 -21.22 0.34 -2.83
CA GLY A 485 -21.94 1.52 -3.28
C GLY A 485 -23.34 1.69 -2.68
N THR A 486 -23.75 0.89 -1.70
CA THR A 486 -25.03 1.03 -0.99
C THR A 486 -24.82 1.54 0.45
N PRO A 487 -25.78 2.31 1.01
CA PRO A 487 -25.64 2.85 2.37
C PRO A 487 -25.47 1.80 3.45
N ASN A 488 -26.12 0.65 3.30
CA ASN A 488 -26.16 -0.43 4.29
C ASN A 488 -25.38 -1.69 3.85
N LYS A 489 -24.48 -1.58 2.87
CA LYS A 489 -23.64 -2.71 2.41
C LYS A 489 -24.44 -3.91 1.88
N SER A 490 -25.64 -3.68 1.33
CA SER A 490 -26.59 -4.72 0.92
C SER A 490 -26.27 -5.39 -0.41
N LYS A 491 -25.43 -4.77 -1.25
CA LYS A 491 -25.08 -5.34 -2.56
C LYS A 491 -24.08 -6.48 -2.42
N LEU A 492 -23.00 -6.26 -1.66
CA LEU A 492 -21.91 -7.23 -1.47
C LEU A 492 -22.03 -7.97 -0.14
N GLY A 493 -22.75 -7.41 0.83
CA GLY A 493 -22.93 -7.95 2.17
C GLY A 493 -21.92 -7.38 3.16
N ALA A 494 -22.41 -6.85 4.29
CA ALA A 494 -21.58 -6.34 5.37
C ALA A 494 -20.63 -7.41 5.93
N ASN A 495 -21.08 -8.67 5.94
CA ASN A 495 -20.29 -9.82 6.32
C ASN A 495 -19.11 -10.08 5.36
N ALA A 496 -19.31 -9.94 4.05
CA ALA A 496 -18.23 -10.08 3.06
C ALA A 496 -17.18 -8.96 3.20
N ILE A 497 -17.64 -7.71 3.34
CA ILE A 497 -16.78 -6.53 3.46
C ILE A 497 -15.97 -6.58 4.76
N LEU A 498 -16.63 -6.88 5.89
CA LEU A 498 -15.96 -6.93 7.20
C LEU A 498 -14.87 -7.99 7.24
N GLY A 499 -15.11 -9.17 6.66
CA GLY A 499 -14.11 -10.23 6.61
C GLY A 499 -12.81 -9.78 5.94
N VAL A 500 -12.90 -9.08 4.81
CA VAL A 500 -11.73 -8.51 4.12
C VAL A 500 -11.09 -7.40 4.95
N SER A 501 -11.91 -6.51 5.55
CA SER A 501 -11.45 -5.40 6.39
C SER A 501 -10.60 -5.87 7.59
N ILE A 502 -11.08 -6.87 8.34
CA ILE A 502 -10.35 -7.44 9.49
C ILE A 502 -9.07 -8.15 9.03
N ALA A 503 -9.14 -8.97 7.98
CA ALA A 503 -8.00 -9.71 7.47
C ALA A 503 -6.90 -8.76 6.95
N ALA A 504 -7.28 -7.64 6.33
CA ALA A 504 -6.36 -6.57 5.95
C ALA A 504 -5.71 -5.90 7.16
N ALA A 505 -6.48 -5.56 8.21
CA ALA A 505 -5.91 -4.99 9.45
C ALA A 505 -4.87 -5.92 10.09
N LYS A 506 -5.15 -7.24 10.13
CA LYS A 506 -4.19 -8.25 10.61
C LYS A 506 -2.93 -8.29 9.74
N ALA A 507 -3.08 -8.18 8.42
CA ALA A 507 -1.95 -8.12 7.50
C ALA A 507 -1.13 -6.82 7.66
N GLY A 508 -1.79 -5.67 7.86
CA GLY A 508 -1.17 -4.37 8.12
C GLY A 508 -0.35 -4.37 9.41
N ALA A 509 -0.88 -4.97 10.49
CA ALA A 509 -0.14 -5.14 11.74
C ALA A 509 1.16 -5.95 11.53
N ALA A 510 1.08 -7.05 10.78
CA ALA A 510 2.24 -7.89 10.48
C ALA A 510 3.25 -7.24 9.53
N GLU A 511 2.78 -6.40 8.59
CA GLU A 511 3.65 -5.56 7.75
C GLU A 511 4.49 -4.60 8.61
N LEU A 512 3.83 -3.91 9.54
CA LEU A 512 4.46 -2.98 10.48
C LEU A 512 5.28 -3.69 11.56
N GLY A 513 5.12 -5.00 11.72
CA GLY A 513 5.83 -5.81 12.72
C GLY A 513 5.37 -5.52 14.15
N VAL A 514 4.10 -5.15 14.33
CA VAL A 514 3.48 -4.86 15.62
C VAL A 514 2.29 -5.78 15.88
N PRO A 515 1.88 -6.01 17.15
CA PRO A 515 0.62 -6.69 17.46
C PRO A 515 -0.59 -5.96 16.88
N LEU A 516 -1.70 -6.69 16.66
CA LEU A 516 -2.91 -6.12 16.06
C LEU A 516 -3.47 -4.96 16.89
N TYR A 517 -3.61 -5.10 18.21
CA TYR A 517 -4.05 -4.00 19.08
C TYR A 517 -3.20 -2.73 18.93
N ALA A 518 -1.88 -2.85 18.74
CA ALA A 518 -0.99 -1.71 18.59
C ALA A 518 -1.14 -1.05 17.21
N HIS A 519 -1.38 -1.84 16.16
CA HIS A 519 -1.73 -1.30 14.84
C HIS A 519 -3.07 -0.58 14.89
N LEU A 520 -4.11 -1.17 15.47
CA LEU A 520 -5.41 -0.54 15.65
C LEU A 520 -5.31 0.74 16.48
N ALA A 521 -4.44 0.77 17.50
CA ALA A 521 -4.13 1.98 18.27
C ALA A 521 -3.51 3.08 17.41
N SER A 522 -2.61 2.74 16.48
CA SER A 522 -2.07 3.73 15.55
C SER A 522 -3.13 4.32 14.61
N LEU A 523 -4.13 3.51 14.22
CA LEU A 523 -5.23 3.92 13.35
C LEU A 523 -6.27 4.77 14.10
N SER A 524 -6.55 4.44 15.35
CA SER A 524 -7.54 5.13 16.20
C SER A 524 -6.98 6.39 16.87
N GLY A 525 -5.65 6.50 17.00
CA GLY A 525 -4.98 7.53 17.78
C GLY A 525 -4.83 7.19 19.26
N ALA A 526 -5.20 5.98 19.70
CA ALA A 526 -5.00 5.51 21.07
C ALA A 526 -3.51 5.45 21.43
N LYS A 527 -3.16 5.89 22.65
CA LYS A 527 -1.79 6.00 23.13
C LYS A 527 -1.53 5.08 24.32
N LYS A 528 -0.25 4.78 24.55
CA LYS A 528 0.22 4.10 25.77
C LYS A 528 0.13 5.05 26.99
N PRO A 529 -0.05 4.51 28.21
CA PRO A 529 -0.32 3.10 28.51
C PRO A 529 -1.67 2.66 27.95
N TYR A 530 -1.72 1.46 27.37
CA TYR A 530 -2.97 0.94 26.81
C TYR A 530 -3.97 0.64 27.93
N VAL A 531 -5.24 0.70 27.60
CA VAL A 531 -6.33 0.38 28.52
C VAL A 531 -6.78 -1.07 28.28
N LEU A 532 -6.78 -1.88 29.34
CA LEU A 532 -7.47 -3.18 29.32
C LEU A 532 -8.92 -3.00 29.77
N PRO A 533 -9.90 -3.43 28.96
CA PRO A 533 -11.31 -3.19 29.25
C PRO A 533 -11.81 -4.01 30.45
N ALA A 534 -12.78 -3.46 31.19
CA ALA A 534 -13.54 -4.22 32.17
C ALA A 534 -14.43 -5.26 31.46
N PRO A 535 -14.36 -6.55 31.80
CA PRO A 535 -15.22 -7.56 31.18
C PRO A 535 -16.63 -7.49 31.78
N ALA A 536 -17.61 -7.15 30.95
CA ALA A 536 -19.02 -7.36 31.21
C ALA A 536 -19.37 -8.79 30.80
N MET A 537 -19.51 -9.68 31.78
CA MET A 537 -19.73 -11.11 31.55
C MET A 537 -21.21 -11.45 31.70
N ASN A 538 -21.87 -11.87 30.63
CA ASN A 538 -23.28 -12.28 30.64
C ASN A 538 -23.44 -13.62 31.37
N VAL A 539 -24.09 -13.64 32.54
CA VAL A 539 -24.15 -14.82 33.40
C VAL A 539 -25.56 -15.37 33.64
N ILE A 540 -26.61 -14.57 33.41
CA ILE A 540 -28.00 -15.03 33.37
C ILE A 540 -28.66 -14.48 32.10
N ASN A 541 -29.26 -15.38 31.32
CA ASN A 541 -29.97 -15.07 30.09
C ASN A 541 -31.48 -15.03 30.32
N GLY A 542 -32.14 -14.08 29.67
CA GLY A 542 -33.59 -13.99 29.49
C GLY A 542 -33.91 -13.57 28.06
N GLY A 543 -34.98 -12.80 27.87
CA GLY A 543 -35.39 -12.27 26.56
C GLY A 543 -35.47 -13.35 25.48
N SER A 544 -35.00 -13.01 24.28
CA SER A 544 -34.94 -13.90 23.12
C SER A 544 -33.77 -14.92 23.18
N HIS A 545 -32.89 -14.81 24.18
CA HIS A 545 -31.73 -15.70 24.38
C HIS A 545 -32.03 -16.91 25.29
N ALA A 546 -33.21 -16.97 25.91
CA ALA A 546 -33.61 -18.06 26.80
C ALA A 546 -35.11 -18.36 26.76
N GLY A 547 -35.46 -19.64 26.88
CA GLY A 547 -36.85 -20.12 26.93
C GLY A 547 -37.57 -19.94 28.28
N ASN A 548 -37.03 -19.12 29.20
CA ASN A 548 -37.67 -18.80 30.49
C ASN A 548 -38.70 -17.65 30.33
N ALA A 549 -39.35 -17.24 31.43
CA ALA A 549 -40.31 -16.12 31.41
C ALA A 549 -39.65 -14.72 31.46
N LEU A 550 -38.38 -14.63 31.83
CA LEU A 550 -37.67 -13.38 32.07
C LEU A 550 -37.62 -12.48 30.84
N ALA A 551 -38.15 -11.26 30.91
CA ALA A 551 -38.19 -10.35 29.77
C ALA A 551 -36.82 -9.79 29.39
N PHE A 552 -36.01 -9.35 30.38
CA PHE A 552 -34.71 -8.73 30.12
C PHE A 552 -33.73 -9.77 29.57
N GLN A 553 -32.94 -9.37 28.57
CA GLN A 553 -32.13 -10.30 27.81
C GLN A 553 -30.89 -10.79 28.54
N GLU A 554 -30.16 -9.90 29.23
CA GLU A 554 -28.89 -10.26 29.86
C GLU A 554 -28.66 -9.57 31.20
N PHE A 555 -28.14 -10.37 32.14
CA PHE A 555 -27.68 -9.90 33.44
C PHE A 555 -26.19 -10.21 33.53
N MET A 556 -25.40 -9.16 33.46
CA MET A 556 -23.95 -9.23 33.39
C MET A 556 -23.31 -8.86 34.72
N ILE A 557 -22.20 -9.52 35.05
CA ILE A 557 -21.30 -9.10 36.13
C ILE A 557 -20.11 -8.35 35.56
N VAL A 558 -19.65 -7.33 36.29
CA VAL A 558 -18.50 -6.52 35.91
C VAL A 558 -17.54 -6.39 37.11
N PRO A 559 -16.38 -7.05 37.08
CA PRO A 559 -15.37 -6.97 38.14
C PRO A 559 -14.62 -5.63 38.17
N THR A 560 -15.32 -4.55 38.48
CA THR A 560 -14.80 -3.16 38.46
C THR A 560 -13.74 -2.88 39.54
N GLY A 561 -13.77 -3.61 40.65
CA GLY A 561 -12.87 -3.46 41.79
C GLY A 561 -11.57 -4.29 41.68
N ALA A 562 -11.37 -5.00 40.57
CA ALA A 562 -10.11 -5.68 40.27
C ALA A 562 -9.00 -4.67 39.93
N LYS A 563 -7.74 -5.05 40.16
CA LYS A 563 -6.55 -4.22 39.89
C LYS A 563 -5.90 -4.54 38.54
N SER A 564 -6.25 -5.68 37.95
CA SER A 564 -5.75 -6.15 36.66
C SER A 564 -6.84 -6.93 35.95
N PHE A 565 -6.68 -7.13 34.64
CA PHE A 565 -7.59 -7.95 33.86
C PHE A 565 -7.53 -9.42 34.31
N THR A 566 -6.36 -9.93 34.67
CA THR A 566 -6.20 -11.27 35.29
C THR A 566 -7.04 -11.41 36.56
N GLU A 567 -6.97 -10.43 37.48
CA GLU A 567 -7.79 -10.46 38.70
C GLU A 567 -9.29 -10.34 38.37
N ALA A 568 -9.66 -9.53 37.39
CA ALA A 568 -11.04 -9.41 36.92
C ALA A 568 -11.58 -10.76 36.41
N MET A 569 -10.80 -11.48 35.60
CA MET A 569 -11.16 -12.81 35.10
C MET A 569 -11.32 -13.83 36.23
N GLN A 570 -10.47 -13.76 37.26
CA GLN A 570 -10.61 -14.61 38.45
C GLN A 570 -11.94 -14.33 39.16
N MET A 571 -12.20 -13.06 39.51
CA MET A 571 -13.44 -12.65 40.19
C MET A 571 -14.67 -13.11 39.40
N GLY A 572 -14.71 -12.81 38.10
CA GLY A 572 -15.85 -13.16 37.24
C GLY A 572 -16.09 -14.67 37.15
N THR A 573 -15.02 -15.47 37.01
CA THR A 573 -15.12 -16.93 36.93
C THR A 573 -15.60 -17.55 38.23
N GLU A 574 -15.10 -17.07 39.38
CA GLU A 574 -15.51 -17.55 40.70
C GLU A 574 -16.97 -17.19 41.01
N VAL A 575 -17.42 -15.98 40.63
CA VAL A 575 -18.84 -15.59 40.73
C VAL A 575 -19.70 -16.48 39.84
N TYR A 576 -19.30 -16.73 38.58
CA TYR A 576 -20.04 -17.60 37.66
C TYR A 576 -20.20 -19.04 38.18
N HIS A 577 -19.16 -19.64 38.76
CA HIS A 577 -19.25 -20.97 39.36
C HIS A 577 -20.09 -21.01 40.66
N ASN A 578 -20.02 -19.94 41.48
CA ASN A 578 -20.91 -19.81 42.63
C ASN A 578 -22.37 -19.65 42.20
N LEU A 579 -22.62 -18.86 41.14
CA LEU A 579 -23.95 -18.69 40.55
C LEU A 579 -24.51 -20.02 40.06
N LYS A 580 -23.70 -20.85 39.38
CA LYS A 580 -24.10 -22.21 39.00
C LYS A 580 -24.59 -23.03 40.20
N THR A 581 -23.89 -22.91 41.33
CA THR A 581 -24.23 -23.63 42.56
C THR A 581 -25.52 -23.11 43.18
N VAL A 582 -25.71 -21.79 43.22
CA VAL A 582 -26.95 -21.14 43.71
C VAL A 582 -28.14 -21.54 42.84
N ILE A 583 -28.00 -21.45 41.52
CA ILE A 583 -29.04 -21.84 40.56
C ILE A 583 -29.39 -23.32 40.70
N LYS A 584 -28.38 -24.20 40.77
CA LYS A 584 -28.61 -25.65 40.96
C LYS A 584 -29.41 -25.94 42.21
N ALA A 585 -29.11 -25.25 43.32
CA ALA A 585 -29.78 -25.46 44.59
C ALA A 585 -31.24 -24.97 44.57
N LYS A 586 -31.52 -23.85 43.89
CA LYS A 586 -32.87 -23.24 43.85
C LYS A 586 -33.78 -23.82 42.76
N TYR A 587 -33.25 -24.05 41.57
CA TYR A 587 -34.03 -24.36 40.36
C TYR A 587 -33.71 -25.73 39.77
N GLY A 588 -32.80 -26.49 40.38
CA GLY A 588 -32.41 -27.82 39.93
C GLY A 588 -31.25 -27.84 38.93
N ILE A 589 -30.78 -29.05 38.59
CA ILE A 589 -29.59 -29.23 37.75
C ILE A 589 -29.80 -28.73 36.31
N ASP A 590 -30.99 -28.89 35.75
CA ASP A 590 -31.28 -28.53 34.36
C ASP A 590 -31.22 -27.02 34.13
N ALA A 591 -31.52 -26.23 35.16
CA ALA A 591 -31.38 -24.77 35.15
C ALA A 591 -29.91 -24.29 35.05
N THR A 592 -28.94 -25.20 35.19
CA THR A 592 -27.51 -24.89 34.99
C THR A 592 -27.01 -25.13 33.57
N ASN A 593 -27.91 -25.48 32.64
CA ASN A 593 -27.61 -25.40 31.22
C ASN A 593 -27.38 -23.94 30.81
N VAL A 594 -26.62 -23.77 29.73
CA VAL A 594 -26.19 -22.44 29.26
C VAL A 594 -26.85 -22.09 27.94
N GLY A 595 -27.16 -20.81 27.76
CA GLY A 595 -27.67 -20.27 26.49
C GLY A 595 -26.54 -20.00 25.48
N ASP A 596 -26.88 -19.26 24.42
CA ASP A 596 -25.98 -18.97 23.29
C ASP A 596 -24.67 -18.31 23.74
N GLU A 597 -24.71 -17.47 24.77
CA GLU A 597 -23.57 -16.68 25.27
C GLU A 597 -22.92 -17.26 26.52
N GLY A 598 -23.33 -18.46 26.94
CA GLY A 598 -22.73 -19.16 28.09
C GLY A 598 -23.34 -18.81 29.44
N GLY A 599 -24.20 -17.78 29.53
CA GLY A 599 -25.00 -17.50 30.72
C GLY A 599 -26.01 -18.60 31.03
N PHE A 600 -26.41 -18.74 32.29
CA PHE A 600 -27.44 -19.71 32.70
C PHE A 600 -28.84 -19.23 32.31
N ALA A 601 -29.78 -20.16 32.13
CA ALA A 601 -31.18 -19.85 31.83
C ALA A 601 -32.12 -20.41 32.91
N PRO A 602 -32.03 -19.94 34.17
CA PRO A 602 -32.93 -20.38 35.23
C PRO A 602 -34.36 -19.94 34.93
N ASN A 603 -35.34 -20.68 35.45
CA ASN A 603 -36.76 -20.35 35.32
C ASN A 603 -37.17 -19.28 36.33
N VAL A 604 -36.53 -18.11 36.25
CA VAL A 604 -36.88 -16.91 37.02
C VAL A 604 -38.02 -16.16 36.34
N HIS A 605 -38.88 -15.54 37.15
CA HIS A 605 -40.10 -14.89 36.68
C HIS A 605 -40.01 -13.35 36.62
N SER A 606 -38.98 -12.75 37.23
CA SER A 606 -38.78 -11.30 37.21
C SER A 606 -37.31 -10.91 37.25
N ALA A 607 -37.02 -9.67 36.87
CA ALA A 607 -35.67 -9.11 36.98
C ALA A 607 -35.19 -9.00 38.43
N ASP A 608 -36.08 -8.71 39.39
CA ASP A 608 -35.76 -8.74 40.83
C ASP A 608 -35.23 -10.11 41.27
N GLU A 609 -35.89 -11.19 40.87
CA GLU A 609 -35.47 -12.55 41.22
C GLU A 609 -34.10 -12.89 40.63
N ALA A 610 -33.87 -12.53 39.36
CA ALA A 610 -32.58 -12.72 38.70
C ALA A 610 -31.46 -11.94 39.42
N LEU A 611 -31.72 -10.68 39.79
CA LEU A 611 -30.78 -9.82 40.51
C LEU A 611 -30.50 -10.34 41.93
N ASP A 612 -31.51 -10.83 42.65
CA ASP A 612 -31.34 -11.39 43.99
C ASP A 612 -30.48 -12.67 43.96
N VAL A 613 -30.72 -13.56 42.98
CA VAL A 613 -29.89 -14.76 42.75
C VAL A 613 -28.45 -14.37 42.40
N LEU A 614 -28.27 -13.34 41.58
CA LEU A 614 -26.94 -12.87 41.19
C LEU A 614 -26.18 -12.24 42.38
N MET A 615 -26.86 -11.46 43.21
CA MET A 615 -26.27 -10.87 44.43
C MET A 615 -25.88 -11.95 45.44
N GLU A 616 -26.68 -13.01 45.59
CA GLU A 616 -26.30 -14.16 46.43
C GLU A 616 -25.01 -14.81 45.95
N ALA A 617 -24.85 -14.97 44.63
CA ALA A 617 -23.63 -15.52 44.04
C ALA A 617 -22.41 -14.63 44.24
N ILE A 618 -22.55 -13.31 44.04
CA ILE A 618 -21.47 -12.32 44.27
C ILE A 618 -21.02 -12.35 45.74
N LYS A 619 -21.99 -12.36 46.67
CA LYS A 619 -21.72 -12.44 48.11
C LYS A 619 -21.02 -13.74 48.49
N LYS A 620 -21.50 -14.87 47.96
CA LYS A 620 -20.93 -16.20 48.23
C LYS A 620 -19.50 -16.33 47.71
N ALA A 621 -19.18 -15.68 46.60
CA ALA A 621 -17.82 -15.61 46.07
C ALA A 621 -16.90 -14.64 46.84
N GLY A 622 -17.44 -13.80 47.74
CA GLY A 622 -16.65 -12.87 48.55
C GLY A 622 -16.29 -11.57 47.84
N TYR A 623 -17.01 -11.19 46.77
CA TYR A 623 -16.71 -10.02 45.94
C TYR A 623 -17.76 -8.89 46.03
N GLU A 624 -18.55 -8.85 47.10
CA GLU A 624 -19.49 -7.76 47.37
C GLU A 624 -18.75 -6.41 47.42
N GLY A 625 -19.26 -5.41 46.69
CA GLY A 625 -18.62 -4.10 46.53
C GLY A 625 -17.44 -4.06 45.54
N LYS A 626 -17.01 -5.19 44.98
CA LYS A 626 -15.95 -5.27 43.95
C LYS A 626 -16.46 -5.71 42.58
N VAL A 627 -17.62 -6.35 42.54
CA VAL A 627 -18.31 -6.77 41.31
C VAL A 627 -19.63 -6.01 41.22
N ASN A 628 -19.78 -5.25 40.14
CA ASN A 628 -20.99 -4.53 39.79
C ASN A 628 -21.83 -5.31 38.78
N ILE A 629 -23.03 -4.80 38.47
CA ILE A 629 -23.96 -5.40 37.51
C ILE A 629 -24.15 -4.47 36.30
N SER A 630 -24.18 -5.05 35.11
CA SER A 630 -24.66 -4.39 33.88
C SER A 630 -25.86 -5.16 33.36
N LEU A 631 -26.85 -4.46 32.81
CA LEU A 631 -28.03 -5.07 32.20
C LEU A 631 -28.04 -4.79 30.71
N ASP A 632 -28.43 -5.79 29.90
CA ASP A 632 -28.96 -5.57 28.56
C ASP A 632 -30.43 -5.98 28.59
N VAL A 633 -31.29 -5.00 28.33
CA VAL A 633 -32.73 -5.19 28.38
C VAL A 633 -33.26 -5.68 27.03
N ALA A 634 -32.67 -5.26 25.91
CA ALA A 634 -33.16 -5.49 24.54
C ALA A 634 -34.66 -5.20 24.39
N SER A 635 -35.12 -4.05 24.89
CA SER A 635 -36.55 -3.78 25.05
C SER A 635 -37.36 -3.63 23.76
N SER A 636 -36.69 -3.42 22.61
CA SER A 636 -37.32 -3.48 21.29
C SER A 636 -38.04 -4.82 21.06
N GLU A 637 -37.56 -5.92 21.63
CA GLU A 637 -38.16 -7.26 21.51
C GLU A 637 -39.54 -7.38 22.17
N PHE A 638 -39.84 -6.48 23.11
CA PHE A 638 -41.10 -6.47 23.85
C PHE A 638 -41.82 -5.12 23.83
N TYR A 639 -41.47 -4.26 22.87
CA TYR A 639 -42.19 -3.03 22.59
C TYR A 639 -43.40 -3.30 21.71
N LYS A 640 -44.59 -2.88 22.16
CA LYS A 640 -45.88 -3.08 21.48
C LYS A 640 -46.78 -1.88 21.72
N ASP A 641 -47.32 -1.30 20.65
CA ASP A 641 -48.34 -0.24 20.68
C ASP A 641 -47.98 0.96 21.60
N GLY A 642 -46.72 1.41 21.56
CA GLY A 642 -46.27 2.54 22.38
C GLY A 642 -45.95 2.20 23.84
N LYS A 643 -45.96 0.91 24.20
CA LYS A 643 -45.75 0.38 25.55
C LYS A 643 -44.82 -0.83 25.56
N TYR A 644 -44.49 -1.31 26.74
CA TYR A 644 -43.56 -2.42 26.98
C TYR A 644 -44.26 -3.57 27.70
N ASP A 645 -44.11 -4.78 27.15
CA ASP A 645 -44.72 -6.02 27.61
C ASP A 645 -43.68 -6.88 28.36
N LEU A 646 -43.57 -6.71 29.68
CA LEU A 646 -42.63 -7.50 30.50
C LEU A 646 -42.99 -9.00 30.63
N ASP A 647 -44.07 -9.45 29.97
CA ASP A 647 -44.49 -10.85 29.89
C ASP A 647 -44.61 -11.30 28.42
N PHE A 648 -43.86 -10.68 27.48
CA PHE A 648 -44.05 -10.88 26.03
C PHE A 648 -43.89 -12.32 25.53
N LYS A 649 -43.19 -13.17 26.29
CA LYS A 649 -43.03 -14.59 25.99
C LYS A 649 -44.25 -15.43 26.36
N ASN A 650 -45.19 -14.89 27.14
CA ASN A 650 -46.49 -15.48 27.39
C ASN A 650 -47.42 -15.16 26.20
N PRO A 651 -47.90 -16.16 25.44
CA PRO A 651 -48.84 -15.95 24.34
C PRO A 651 -50.17 -15.29 24.79
N ASN A 652 -50.47 -15.35 26.09
CA ASN A 652 -51.66 -14.76 26.71
C ASN A 652 -51.30 -13.53 27.56
N SER A 653 -50.23 -12.79 27.24
CA SER A 653 -49.88 -11.55 27.94
C SER A 653 -51.06 -10.57 27.96
N ASP A 654 -51.31 -10.00 29.13
CA ASP A 654 -52.41 -9.08 29.40
C ASP A 654 -51.99 -7.64 29.05
N SER A 655 -52.54 -7.11 27.96
CA SER A 655 -52.22 -5.76 27.47
C SER A 655 -52.58 -4.63 28.44
N SER A 656 -53.43 -4.89 29.44
CA SER A 656 -53.72 -3.93 30.50
C SER A 656 -52.55 -3.73 31.48
N LYS A 657 -51.61 -4.68 31.52
CA LYS A 657 -50.40 -4.65 32.35
C LYS A 657 -49.18 -4.06 31.63
N TRP A 658 -49.28 -3.81 30.33
CA TRP A 658 -48.19 -3.19 29.57
C TRP A 658 -47.94 -1.78 30.08
N ILE A 659 -46.67 -1.47 30.25
CA ILE A 659 -46.21 -0.25 30.91
C ILE A 659 -45.67 0.75 29.90
N THR A 660 -45.77 2.03 30.21
CA THR A 660 -45.18 3.10 29.40
C THR A 660 -43.67 3.19 29.61
N GLY A 661 -42.94 3.87 28.70
CA GLY A 661 -41.51 4.14 28.88
C GLY A 661 -41.18 4.86 30.20
N LYS A 662 -42.05 5.75 30.69
CA LYS A 662 -41.86 6.42 31.99
C LYS A 662 -41.97 5.45 33.16
N GLN A 663 -42.96 4.55 33.14
CA GLN A 663 -43.10 3.52 34.18
C GLN A 663 -41.93 2.54 34.15
N LEU A 664 -41.44 2.18 32.97
CA LEU A 664 -40.26 1.32 32.83
C LEU A 664 -38.98 2.04 33.31
N ALA A 665 -38.84 3.34 33.07
CA ALA A 665 -37.77 4.16 33.64
C ALA A 665 -37.78 4.16 35.18
N GLU A 666 -38.97 4.25 35.79
CA GLU A 666 -39.13 4.17 37.25
C GLU A 666 -38.67 2.81 37.81
N ILE A 667 -38.95 1.71 37.11
CA ILE A 667 -38.48 0.36 37.45
C ILE A 667 -36.94 0.33 37.44
N TYR A 668 -36.30 0.82 36.37
CA TYR A 668 -34.84 0.87 36.30
C TYR A 668 -34.23 1.70 37.42
N MET A 669 -34.82 2.86 37.74
CA MET A 669 -34.37 3.69 38.86
C MET A 669 -34.55 3.00 40.22
N GLY A 670 -35.58 2.15 40.37
CA GLY A 670 -35.74 1.26 41.51
C GLY A 670 -34.58 0.26 41.62
N TYR A 671 -34.22 -0.38 40.51
CA TYR A 671 -33.10 -1.33 40.46
C TYR A 671 -31.74 -0.68 40.73
N ILE A 672 -31.47 0.48 40.15
CA ILE A 672 -30.23 1.24 40.38
C ILE A 672 -30.08 1.61 41.88
N LYS A 673 -31.18 1.87 42.60
CA LYS A 673 -31.14 2.15 44.04
C LYS A 673 -30.91 0.89 44.90
N LYS A 674 -31.41 -0.27 44.44
CA LYS A 674 -31.40 -1.53 45.21
C LYS A 674 -30.15 -2.38 44.96
N TYR A 675 -29.60 -2.33 43.75
CA TYR A 675 -28.53 -3.21 43.28
C TYR A 675 -27.34 -2.39 42.77
N PRO A 676 -26.11 -2.95 42.76
CA PRO A 676 -24.91 -2.25 42.31
C PRO A 676 -24.82 -2.16 40.77
N ILE A 677 -25.90 -1.70 40.12
CA ILE A 677 -25.99 -1.52 38.68
C ILE A 677 -25.18 -0.29 38.27
N ILE A 678 -24.32 -0.47 37.27
CA ILE A 678 -23.45 0.60 36.74
C ILE A 678 -23.75 0.93 35.28
N SER A 679 -24.50 0.07 34.59
CA SER A 679 -24.92 0.29 33.21
C SER A 679 -26.20 -0.44 32.85
N ILE A 680 -26.96 0.16 31.94
CA ILE A 680 -28.16 -0.40 31.31
C ILE A 680 -28.07 -0.17 29.81
N GLU A 681 -28.09 -1.25 29.03
CA GLU A 681 -28.12 -1.31 27.57
C GLU A 681 -29.57 -1.51 27.09
N ASP A 682 -29.93 -0.80 26.02
CA ASP A 682 -31.25 -0.81 25.36
C ASP A 682 -32.48 -0.82 26.29
N PRO A 683 -32.57 0.15 27.24
CA PRO A 683 -33.69 0.27 28.17
C PRO A 683 -35.04 0.53 27.50
N PHE A 684 -35.05 1.07 26.27
CA PHE A 684 -36.25 1.40 25.50
C PHE A 684 -36.07 1.00 24.03
N ASP A 685 -37.18 0.96 23.29
CA ASP A 685 -37.21 0.66 21.87
C ASP A 685 -36.26 1.58 21.08
N GLN A 686 -35.69 1.05 20.01
CA GLN A 686 -34.71 1.72 19.16
C GLN A 686 -35.15 3.08 18.59
N ASP A 687 -36.46 3.39 18.57
CA ASP A 687 -37.01 4.68 18.13
C ASP A 687 -37.79 5.45 19.22
N ASP A 688 -37.87 4.96 20.47
CA ASP A 688 -38.53 5.65 21.60
C ASP A 688 -37.61 6.72 22.25
N TRP A 689 -37.16 7.68 21.43
CA TRP A 689 -36.18 8.70 21.81
C TRP A 689 -36.56 9.53 23.04
N GLU A 690 -37.87 9.72 23.32
CA GLU A 690 -38.34 10.47 24.48
C GLU A 690 -38.06 9.69 25.78
N ALA A 691 -38.34 8.38 25.80
CA ALA A 691 -38.06 7.54 26.96
C ALA A 691 -36.56 7.43 27.24
N TRP A 692 -35.73 7.27 26.20
CA TRP A 692 -34.27 7.30 26.31
C TRP A 692 -33.76 8.58 26.99
N ALA A 693 -34.14 9.75 26.46
CA ALA A 693 -33.74 11.03 27.02
C ALA A 693 -34.26 11.23 28.46
N HIS A 694 -35.47 10.74 28.76
CA HIS A 694 -36.07 10.82 30.08
C HIS A 694 -35.27 10.04 31.14
N LEU A 695 -34.92 8.78 30.86
CA LEU A 695 -34.10 7.98 31.77
C LEU A 695 -32.70 8.58 31.89
N ARG A 696 -32.06 8.94 30.78
CA ARG A 696 -30.70 9.48 30.75
C ARG A 696 -30.54 10.74 31.59
N ALA A 697 -31.57 11.59 31.65
CA ALA A 697 -31.56 12.80 32.46
C ALA A 697 -31.54 12.55 33.98
N SER A 698 -31.94 11.36 34.43
CA SER A 698 -32.10 11.04 35.85
C SER A 698 -31.18 9.91 36.35
N ALA A 699 -30.71 9.05 35.44
CA ALA A 699 -29.89 7.90 35.77
C ALA A 699 -28.43 8.28 36.07
N PRO A 700 -27.87 7.89 37.24
CA PRO A 700 -26.47 8.13 37.58
C PRO A 700 -25.50 7.13 36.94
N VAL A 701 -26.00 6.22 36.11
CA VAL A 701 -25.28 5.09 35.51
C VAL A 701 -25.03 5.31 34.01
N THR A 702 -24.23 4.43 33.38
CA THR A 702 -24.08 4.45 31.93
C THR A 702 -25.31 3.85 31.24
N ILE A 703 -25.96 4.62 30.37
CA ILE A 703 -27.00 4.18 29.46
C ILE A 703 -26.34 3.90 28.12
N ILE A 704 -26.38 2.66 27.66
CA ILE A 704 -25.69 2.18 26.46
C ILE A 704 -26.71 2.02 25.33
N GLY A 705 -26.43 2.61 24.16
CA GLY A 705 -27.21 2.38 22.95
C GLY A 705 -26.60 1.29 22.09
N ASP A 706 -27.35 0.20 21.86
CA ASP A 706 -27.04 -0.87 20.91
C ASP A 706 -27.95 -0.76 19.68
N ASP A 707 -29.19 -1.27 19.71
CA ASP A 707 -30.15 -1.15 18.59
C ASP A 707 -30.50 0.30 18.29
N LEU A 708 -30.44 1.18 19.30
CA LEU A 708 -30.60 2.62 19.14
C LEU A 708 -29.57 3.21 18.16
N THR A 709 -28.32 2.74 18.22
CA THR A 709 -27.20 3.35 17.49
C THR A 709 -26.66 2.50 16.36
N VAL A 710 -26.80 1.17 16.43
CA VAL A 710 -26.30 0.14 15.49
C VAL A 710 -24.87 0.41 15.00
N THR A 711 -24.01 0.93 15.89
CA THR A 711 -22.64 1.36 15.54
C THR A 711 -22.58 2.32 14.33
N ASN A 712 -23.67 3.05 14.04
CA ASN A 712 -23.80 3.91 12.88
C ASN A 712 -23.57 5.39 13.26
N PRO A 713 -22.58 6.08 12.66
CA PRO A 713 -22.27 7.47 12.97
C PRO A 713 -23.45 8.45 12.87
N GLU A 714 -24.41 8.25 11.96
CA GLU A 714 -25.60 9.12 11.82
C GLU A 714 -26.58 8.96 12.99
N ARG A 715 -26.81 7.72 13.43
CA ARG A 715 -27.65 7.45 14.60
C ARG A 715 -26.97 7.88 15.89
N ILE A 716 -25.66 7.69 16.00
CA ILE A 716 -24.86 8.22 17.13
C ILE A 716 -25.00 9.74 17.22
N LYS A 717 -24.83 10.48 16.11
CA LYS A 717 -25.05 11.95 16.08
C LYS A 717 -26.46 12.33 16.54
N THR A 718 -27.47 11.59 16.09
CA THR A 718 -28.87 11.81 16.49
C THR A 718 -29.07 11.57 17.99
N ALA A 719 -28.50 10.49 18.52
CA ALA A 719 -28.57 10.14 19.93
C ALA A 719 -27.85 11.15 20.83
N VAL A 720 -26.70 11.67 20.39
CA VAL A 720 -26.00 12.82 21.03
C VAL A 720 -26.90 14.05 21.07
N GLN A 721 -27.46 14.46 19.93
CA GLN A 721 -28.33 15.65 19.85
C GLN A 721 -29.56 15.54 20.76
N LYS A 722 -30.15 14.34 20.84
CA LYS A 722 -31.32 14.05 21.66
C LYS A 722 -30.98 13.75 23.13
N LYS A 723 -29.69 13.69 23.49
CA LYS A 723 -29.22 13.27 24.83
C LYS A 723 -29.82 11.93 25.26
N ALA A 724 -29.90 10.99 24.31
CA ALA A 724 -30.61 9.72 24.50
C ALA A 724 -29.81 8.74 25.37
N CYS A 725 -28.49 8.69 25.22
CA CYS A 725 -27.62 7.80 25.97
C CYS A 725 -26.24 8.46 26.24
N ASN A 726 -25.33 7.73 26.87
CA ASN A 726 -23.96 8.17 27.20
C ASN A 726 -22.96 7.01 27.14
N GLY A 727 -23.29 6.01 26.33
CA GLY A 727 -22.55 4.80 26.11
C GLY A 727 -22.88 4.27 24.72
N LEU A 728 -21.85 3.84 23.99
CA LEU A 728 -21.98 3.15 22.71
C LEU A 728 -21.68 1.66 22.92
N LEU A 729 -22.58 0.79 22.47
CA LEU A 729 -22.21 -0.60 22.20
C LEU A 729 -21.64 -0.68 20.78
N LEU A 730 -20.38 -1.09 20.66
CA LEU A 730 -19.67 -1.13 19.40
C LEU A 730 -19.57 -2.58 18.91
N LYS A 731 -20.34 -2.90 17.87
CA LYS A 731 -20.32 -4.18 17.16
C LYS A 731 -19.81 -3.95 15.74
N ILE A 732 -18.58 -4.40 15.48
CA ILE A 732 -17.90 -4.12 14.20
C ILE A 732 -18.68 -4.62 12.97
N ASN A 733 -19.51 -5.66 13.12
CA ASN A 733 -20.34 -6.17 12.02
C ASN A 733 -21.65 -5.40 11.79
N GLN A 734 -22.11 -4.59 12.76
CA GLN A 734 -23.28 -3.72 12.55
C GLN A 734 -22.98 -2.59 11.56
N ILE A 735 -21.71 -2.16 11.48
CA ILE A 735 -21.28 -1.12 10.53
C ILE A 735 -20.50 -1.70 9.35
N GLY A 736 -19.70 -2.75 9.54
CA GLY A 736 -19.14 -3.58 8.47
C GLY A 736 -17.69 -3.28 8.05
N THR A 737 -16.99 -2.32 8.67
CA THR A 737 -15.54 -2.10 8.46
C THR A 737 -14.83 -1.68 9.75
N ILE A 738 -13.51 -1.90 9.83
CA ILE A 738 -12.67 -1.43 10.95
C ILE A 738 -12.62 0.10 10.98
N SER A 739 -12.45 0.77 9.83
CA SER A 739 -12.40 2.23 9.78
C SER A 739 -13.68 2.90 10.30
N GLU A 740 -14.86 2.43 9.88
CA GLU A 740 -16.12 3.01 10.37
C GLU A 740 -16.37 2.67 11.84
N SER A 741 -15.87 1.52 12.33
CA SER A 741 -15.93 1.19 13.76
C SER A 741 -15.07 2.13 14.61
N ILE A 742 -13.87 2.47 14.13
CA ILE A 742 -13.00 3.45 14.78
C ILE A 742 -13.66 4.84 14.76
N GLU A 743 -14.25 5.25 13.63
CA GLU A 743 -14.98 6.52 13.51
C GLU A 743 -16.14 6.60 14.51
N ALA A 744 -16.94 5.53 14.63
CA ALA A 744 -18.03 5.45 15.59
C ALA A 744 -17.55 5.60 17.04
N CYS A 745 -16.43 4.94 17.38
CA CYS A 745 -15.79 5.09 18.70
C CYS A 745 -15.33 6.52 18.96
N GLN A 746 -14.61 7.13 18.01
CA GLN A 746 -14.11 8.50 18.13
C GLN A 746 -15.25 9.51 18.27
N LEU A 747 -16.34 9.34 17.52
CA LEU A 747 -17.53 10.17 17.63
C LEU A 747 -18.15 10.07 19.03
N ALA A 748 -18.34 8.85 19.54
CA ALA A 748 -18.89 8.63 20.88
C ALA A 748 -17.98 9.23 21.98
N GLN A 749 -16.66 8.97 21.90
CA GLN A 749 -15.69 9.50 22.87
C GLN A 749 -15.57 11.03 22.81
N SER A 750 -15.74 11.65 21.64
CA SER A 750 -15.75 13.12 21.49
C SER A 750 -16.91 13.79 22.23
N ASP A 751 -18.01 13.05 22.45
CA ASP A 751 -19.15 13.49 23.26
C ASP A 751 -19.09 12.92 24.70
N ASN A 752 -17.91 12.44 25.14
CA ASN A 752 -17.67 11.89 26.47
C ASN A 752 -18.43 10.59 26.80
N TRP A 753 -18.82 9.80 25.80
CA TRP A 753 -19.51 8.54 26.04
C TRP A 753 -18.55 7.41 26.37
N ALA A 754 -19.00 6.48 27.22
CA ALA A 754 -18.37 5.18 27.36
C ALA A 754 -18.47 4.39 26.05
N VAL A 755 -17.50 3.53 25.80
CA VAL A 755 -17.53 2.60 24.67
C VAL A 755 -17.37 1.19 25.21
N MET A 756 -18.34 0.34 24.92
CA MET A 756 -18.32 -1.08 25.22
C MET A 756 -18.20 -1.84 23.90
N VAL A 757 -17.03 -2.44 23.65
CA VAL A 757 -16.86 -3.33 22.49
C VAL A 757 -17.63 -4.61 22.76
N SER A 758 -18.36 -5.09 21.75
CA SER A 758 -19.28 -6.22 21.93
C SER A 758 -19.08 -7.33 20.91
N HIS A 759 -19.29 -8.55 21.38
CA HIS A 759 -19.47 -9.74 20.55
C HIS A 759 -20.83 -9.75 19.83
N ARG A 760 -21.15 -10.89 19.17
CA ARG A 760 -22.53 -11.23 18.79
C ARG A 760 -22.92 -12.58 19.38
N SER A 761 -24.22 -12.87 19.44
CA SER A 761 -24.73 -14.16 19.91
C SER A 761 -24.25 -15.34 19.06
N GLY A 762 -24.08 -15.18 17.73
CA GLY A 762 -23.34 -16.10 16.87
C GLY A 762 -21.88 -15.68 16.69
N GLU A 763 -20.98 -16.16 17.53
CA GLU A 763 -19.55 -15.85 17.45
C GLU A 763 -18.74 -16.98 16.79
N THR A 764 -17.48 -16.69 16.52
CA THR A 764 -16.47 -17.61 16.00
C THR A 764 -15.29 -17.72 16.98
N GLU A 765 -14.28 -18.51 16.66
CA GLU A 765 -13.01 -18.55 17.38
C GLU A 765 -12.16 -17.28 17.23
N ASP A 766 -12.50 -16.39 16.27
CA ASP A 766 -11.75 -15.17 15.98
C ASP A 766 -11.70 -14.24 17.20
N THR A 767 -10.53 -13.68 17.53
CA THR A 767 -10.35 -12.85 18.74
C THR A 767 -10.23 -11.36 18.47
N THR A 768 -10.51 -10.89 17.24
CA THR A 768 -10.27 -9.51 16.80
C THR A 768 -10.87 -8.46 17.73
N ILE A 769 -12.06 -8.69 18.29
CA ILE A 769 -12.68 -7.70 19.17
C ILE A 769 -11.92 -7.46 20.48
N ALA A 770 -11.08 -8.40 20.93
CA ALA A 770 -10.16 -8.18 22.05
C ALA A 770 -9.08 -7.16 21.69
N ASP A 771 -8.46 -7.32 20.51
CA ASP A 771 -7.49 -6.36 19.99
C ASP A 771 -8.13 -5.00 19.67
N VAL A 772 -9.38 -4.98 19.17
CA VAL A 772 -10.14 -3.75 18.92
C VAL A 772 -10.39 -3.00 20.23
N ALA A 773 -10.85 -3.68 21.29
CA ALA A 773 -11.14 -3.04 22.57
C ALA A 773 -9.89 -2.32 23.14
N VAL A 774 -8.72 -2.96 23.07
CA VAL A 774 -7.46 -2.33 23.48
C VAL A 774 -7.03 -1.25 22.48
N GLY A 775 -7.13 -1.54 21.18
CA GLY A 775 -6.70 -0.66 20.11
C GLY A 775 -7.50 0.64 19.99
N ILE A 776 -8.70 0.73 20.55
CA ILE A 776 -9.49 1.97 20.58
C ILE A 776 -9.60 2.56 21.99
N ASN A 777 -8.85 2.03 22.96
CA ASN A 777 -8.96 2.36 24.39
C ASN A 777 -10.42 2.30 24.89
N ALA A 778 -11.16 1.26 24.48
CA ALA A 778 -12.48 1.00 25.04
C ALA A 778 -12.35 0.64 26.52
N GLY A 779 -13.16 1.27 27.36
CA GLY A 779 -13.15 1.00 28.80
C GLY A 779 -13.80 -0.33 29.17
N ILE A 780 -14.61 -0.90 28.28
CA ILE A 780 -15.50 -2.03 28.59
C ILE A 780 -15.53 -3.00 27.40
N ILE A 781 -15.63 -4.30 27.70
CA ILE A 781 -15.87 -5.34 26.69
C ILE A 781 -16.95 -6.32 27.16
N LYS A 782 -17.95 -6.55 26.32
CA LYS A 782 -18.99 -7.58 26.51
C LYS A 782 -18.73 -8.71 25.53
N SER A 783 -18.31 -9.86 26.06
CA SER A 783 -17.94 -11.01 25.22
C SER A 783 -18.51 -12.34 25.73
N GLY A 784 -19.60 -12.30 26.50
CA GLY A 784 -20.34 -13.46 27.00
C GLY A 784 -19.89 -13.93 28.39
N ALA A 785 -20.36 -15.10 28.82
CA ALA A 785 -19.91 -15.71 30.07
C ALA A 785 -18.43 -16.13 29.99
N PRO A 786 -17.76 -16.40 31.13
CA PRO A 786 -16.50 -17.16 31.16
C PRO A 786 -16.74 -18.66 30.88
N ALA A 787 -17.57 -18.96 29.88
CA ALA A 787 -17.95 -20.29 29.42
C ALA A 787 -18.20 -20.25 27.90
N ARG A 788 -17.99 -21.40 27.23
CA ARG A 788 -17.99 -21.58 25.76
C ARG A 788 -16.81 -20.87 25.08
N SER A 789 -16.10 -21.59 24.22
CA SER A 789 -14.76 -21.19 23.77
C SER A 789 -14.74 -19.99 22.82
N GLU A 790 -15.83 -19.72 22.10
CA GLU A 790 -15.99 -18.52 21.28
C GLU A 790 -16.04 -17.23 22.12
N ARG A 791 -16.37 -17.35 23.41
CA ARG A 791 -16.36 -16.27 24.41
C ARG A 791 -14.99 -16.19 25.07
N VAL A 792 -14.57 -17.32 25.63
CA VAL A 792 -13.31 -17.47 26.37
C VAL A 792 -12.09 -17.18 25.49
N SER A 793 -12.15 -17.36 24.17
CA SER A 793 -11.04 -17.01 23.27
C SER A 793 -10.69 -15.53 23.30
N LYS A 794 -11.68 -14.62 23.41
CA LYS A 794 -11.47 -13.17 23.52
C LYS A 794 -10.88 -12.80 24.87
N TYR A 795 -11.43 -13.36 25.95
CA TYR A 795 -10.88 -13.15 27.30
C TYR A 795 -9.43 -13.67 27.41
N ASN A 796 -9.13 -14.83 26.82
CA ASN A 796 -7.77 -15.35 26.76
C ASN A 796 -6.85 -14.50 25.88
N ALA A 797 -7.36 -13.84 24.84
CA ALA A 797 -6.59 -12.87 24.07
C ALA A 797 -6.24 -11.64 24.91
N LEU A 798 -7.17 -11.11 25.70
CA LEU A 798 -6.91 -10.01 26.63
C LEU A 798 -5.90 -10.38 27.72
N LEU A 799 -5.95 -11.59 28.28
CA LEU A 799 -4.91 -12.09 29.20
C LEU A 799 -3.53 -12.15 28.54
N ARG A 800 -3.46 -12.53 27.26
CA ARG A 800 -2.20 -12.50 26.50
C ARG A 800 -1.72 -11.06 26.27
N ILE A 801 -2.60 -10.15 25.90
CA ILE A 801 -2.26 -8.73 25.72
C ILE A 801 -1.75 -8.14 27.04
N GLU A 802 -2.39 -8.42 28.16
CA GLU A 802 -1.92 -8.01 29.49
C GLU A 802 -0.49 -8.48 29.77
N SER A 803 -0.17 -9.72 29.43
CA SER A 803 1.19 -10.25 29.60
C SER A 803 2.23 -9.61 28.67
N GLN A 804 1.80 -9.07 27.53
CA GLN A 804 2.65 -8.41 26.53
C GLN A 804 2.84 -6.91 26.81
N GLU A 805 1.89 -6.29 27.53
CA GLU A 805 1.86 -4.86 27.84
C GLU A 805 1.84 -4.66 29.37
N PRO A 806 2.99 -4.81 30.07
CA PRO A 806 3.06 -4.73 31.53
C PRO A 806 2.68 -3.36 32.09
N ASP A 807 2.74 -2.31 31.27
CA ASP A 807 2.33 -0.95 31.63
C ASP A 807 0.85 -0.67 31.37
N ALA A 808 0.10 -1.64 30.80
CA ALA A 808 -1.32 -1.47 30.54
C ALA A 808 -2.11 -1.29 31.83
N VAL A 809 -3.14 -0.44 31.78
CA VAL A 809 -3.97 -0.11 32.94
C VAL A 809 -5.33 -0.75 32.77
N TYR A 810 -5.77 -1.52 33.77
CA TYR A 810 -7.12 -2.04 33.81
C TYR A 810 -8.14 -0.90 34.04
N ALA A 811 -9.15 -0.80 33.18
CA ALA A 811 -10.15 0.26 33.23
C ALA A 811 -11.01 0.20 34.50
N GLY A 812 -11.42 -1.00 34.92
CA GLY A 812 -12.33 -1.17 36.06
C GLY A 812 -13.55 -0.24 35.99
N ILE A 813 -13.84 0.45 37.09
CA ILE A 813 -14.95 1.42 37.18
C ILE A 813 -14.73 2.68 36.32
N ASP A 814 -13.48 3.00 35.97
CA ASP A 814 -13.11 4.22 35.24
C ASP A 814 -13.43 4.13 33.74
N GLY A 815 -13.81 2.95 33.25
CA GLY A 815 -14.31 2.73 31.88
C GLY A 815 -15.76 3.17 31.66
N PHE A 816 -16.50 3.46 32.73
CA PHE A 816 -17.92 3.80 32.69
C PHE A 816 -18.15 5.31 32.84
N THR A 817 -19.26 5.78 32.28
CA THR A 817 -19.79 7.13 32.49
C THR A 817 -20.59 7.16 33.79
N HIS A 818 -20.37 8.18 34.64
CA HIS A 818 -21.07 8.35 35.92
C HIS A 818 -21.90 9.64 35.88
N GLY A 819 -23.21 9.52 35.68
CA GLY A 819 -24.06 10.69 35.42
C GLY A 819 -23.57 11.48 34.21
N SER A 820 -23.18 12.74 34.38
CA SER A 820 -22.60 13.59 33.33
C SER A 820 -21.07 13.53 33.24
N GLU A 821 -20.40 12.77 34.11
CA GLU A 821 -18.95 12.65 34.10
C GLU A 821 -18.47 11.62 33.09
N ALA A 822 -17.60 12.07 32.18
CA ALA A 822 -16.94 11.23 31.19
C ALA A 822 -16.14 10.07 31.84
N PRO A 823 -16.03 8.91 31.18
CA PRO A 823 -15.08 7.87 31.55
C PRO A 823 -13.66 8.44 31.70
N LYS A 824 -12.95 8.08 32.78
CA LYS A 824 -11.59 8.59 33.01
C LYS A 824 -10.58 8.01 32.03
N VAL A 825 -10.89 6.88 31.40
CA VAL A 825 -10.07 6.27 30.34
C VAL A 825 -9.96 7.15 29.09
N ILE A 826 -10.87 8.10 28.88
CA ILE A 826 -10.86 9.04 27.74
C ILE A 826 -10.03 10.30 28.04
N ARG A 827 -9.84 10.64 29.33
CA ARG A 827 -9.24 11.92 29.77
C ARG A 827 -7.70 11.90 29.85
N LYS A 828 -7.03 10.88 29.31
CA LYS A 828 -5.57 10.68 29.45
C LYS A 828 -4.81 10.80 28.14
#